data_AF-A0A9E4HLP6-F1
#
_entry.id   AF-A0A9E4HLP6-F1
#
_cell.length_a   1.000
_cell.length_b   1.000
_cell.length_c   1.000
_cell.angle_alpha   90.00
_cell.angle_beta   90.00
_cell.angle_gamma   90.00
#
_symmetry.space_group_name_H-M   'P 1'
#
loop_
_entity.id
_entity.type
_entity.pdbx_description
1 polymer ?
#
loop_
_entity_poly.entity_id
_entity_poly.type
_entity_poly.pdbx_seq_one_letter_code
_entity_poly.pdbx_strand_id
1 'polypeptide(L)'
;MPAHRRVPGHRPDTGRAGRSAGLWRPRPGHRLPDPGRLFFVGDPKQSIYRFRRADIATFLEARDWTSGQDRGRIEGLATNFRSTRPIIDWVNAVFGELIQPVEGSQPEYAPLGAVREPVRRGPAVTVLGAQPIDIEGRASAGELRRREAKSVAQAVAAALRDRWDVDGGSPAEPAPRPARLGDIAILIPSRLSLGDLEDALDAAGIPYRAESSSLVYSTREVRDVLSALQAVVDPTDELALVAALRSPLYGCGDDDLAHWRLACRGRFSLLRRLPEDAPADHPVAEGIAHLAELHRAKRWTSPPALIDRLVRERGAFETAVAGGRPRDVWRRLRFVIDQARAWADAGGTNLRDYLAWARLQGADNARVTETILPETDDDSVRILTVHAAKGLEFPVVVLSGMTARLSAPAPFDASGEPVVRLRGGIESENYEAWKPIDEQMDAHERLRLLYVACTRARDHLVVSLHRRDPGETGSKVNSAAWALADAGAAGAGAVHGSTFLAPTDEGGVPADGRPAPAEPPRAPLPERGEWKHERDRCLALAAVPLAVSPTALSAGDGETAADDPGLDKDPDDSEPPPWSKGRYGTAVGRAVHGVLQDVDLASGSGLEALAARQASAEGVSGRTRAVTELARAALGTGVAREAAASEYWRELFVAAPFGDRLLEGYIDLAYRGAEGLVVVDWKTDTVAGDDGIDAKLARYRLQGAAYAAALEAVTSEPVARMVFVFLDRNGAVEAELPDLRAAVDEAKAAVAGVSG
;
A
#
# COMPACT_ATOMS: atom_id res chain seq x y z
N MET A 1 -10.16 -47.83 37.00
CA MET A 1 -11.19 -47.38 36.03
C MET A 1 -11.70 -46.03 36.48
N PRO A 2 -11.96 -45.02 35.62
CA PRO A 2 -11.85 -44.93 34.16
C PRO A 2 -10.90 -43.83 33.62
N ALA A 3 -10.62 -43.92 32.31
CA ALA A 3 -10.36 -42.89 31.29
C ALA A 3 -9.32 -41.75 31.50
N HIS A 4 -8.11 -41.95 30.95
CA HIS A 4 -7.31 -40.88 30.32
C HIS A 4 -6.95 -41.30 28.88
N ARG A 5 -7.47 -40.58 27.88
CA ARG A 5 -7.01 -40.67 26.48
C ARG A 5 -5.81 -39.74 26.30
N ARG A 6 -4.64 -40.30 26.04
CA ARG A 6 -3.44 -39.59 25.56
C ARG A 6 -3.52 -39.41 24.04
N VAL A 7 -3.18 -38.21 23.58
CA VAL A 7 -2.96 -37.83 22.18
C VAL A 7 -1.65 -38.47 21.68
N PRO A 8 -1.57 -39.07 20.48
CA PRO A 8 -0.31 -39.54 19.92
C PRO A 8 0.45 -38.39 19.26
N GLY A 9 1.71 -38.23 19.66
CA GLY A 9 2.64 -37.27 19.07
C GLY A 9 2.99 -37.59 17.61
N HIS A 10 3.11 -36.52 16.82
CA HIS A 10 3.71 -36.50 15.49
C HIS A 10 5.19 -36.93 15.60
N ARG A 11 5.56 -38.02 14.92
CA ARG A 11 6.96 -38.30 14.59
C ARG A 11 7.33 -37.48 13.35
N PRO A 12 8.47 -36.78 13.34
CA PRO A 12 8.95 -36.10 12.14
C PRO A 12 9.43 -37.15 11.14
N ASP A 13 8.90 -37.08 9.92
CA ASP A 13 9.26 -37.94 8.78
C ASP A 13 10.64 -37.51 8.25
N THR A 14 11.70 -38.09 8.80
CA THR A 14 13.07 -37.93 8.30
C THR A 14 13.23 -38.77 7.03
N GLY A 15 12.86 -38.18 5.89
CA GLY A 15 12.84 -38.92 4.62
C GLY A 15 12.74 -38.06 3.37
N ARG A 16 13.48 -36.95 3.27
CA ARG A 16 13.72 -36.24 1.99
C ARG A 16 15.19 -35.93 1.80
N ALA A 17 15.97 -36.98 1.55
CA ALA A 17 17.26 -36.85 0.91
C ALA A 17 17.07 -36.76 -0.62
N GLY A 18 17.67 -35.72 -1.22
CA GLY A 18 18.11 -35.63 -2.61
C GLY A 18 17.15 -36.10 -3.71
N ARG A 19 16.46 -35.15 -4.37
CA ARG A 19 16.00 -35.39 -5.75
C ARG A 19 17.19 -35.25 -6.68
N SER A 20 17.94 -36.34 -6.80
CA SER A 20 18.74 -36.61 -8.00
C SER A 20 17.81 -36.74 -9.21
N ALA A 21 18.31 -36.31 -10.37
CA ALA A 21 17.71 -36.46 -11.69
C ALA A 21 17.01 -37.83 -11.85
N GLY A 22 15.69 -37.82 -11.96
CA GLY A 22 14.87 -39.02 -11.92
C GLY A 22 13.67 -38.91 -12.83
N LEU A 23 13.70 -39.69 -13.90
CA LEU A 23 12.65 -39.95 -14.89
C LEU A 23 11.23 -39.67 -14.37
N TRP A 24 10.39 -39.06 -15.21
CA TRP A 24 8.93 -39.10 -15.12
C TRP A 24 8.43 -40.49 -14.68
N ARG A 25 8.19 -40.67 -13.38
CA ARG A 25 7.57 -41.88 -12.82
C ARG A 25 6.16 -41.50 -12.41
N PRO A 26 5.12 -42.15 -12.95
CA PRO A 26 3.76 -41.92 -12.50
C PRO A 26 3.68 -42.21 -10.99
N ARG A 27 2.94 -41.36 -10.26
CA ARG A 27 2.65 -41.63 -8.85
C ARG A 27 1.90 -42.96 -8.73
N PRO A 28 2.13 -43.76 -7.68
CA PRO A 28 1.39 -45.00 -7.46
C PRO A 28 -0.13 -44.74 -7.54
N GLY A 29 -0.83 -45.47 -8.42
CA GLY A 29 -2.28 -45.33 -8.62
C GLY A 29 -2.72 -44.45 -9.81
N HIS A 30 -1.82 -43.71 -10.46
CA HIS A 30 -2.14 -43.02 -11.71
C HIS A 30 -1.89 -43.92 -12.92
N ARG A 31 -2.95 -44.22 -13.70
CA ARG A 31 -2.80 -44.85 -15.01
C ARG A 31 -2.09 -43.88 -15.95
N LEU A 32 -1.01 -44.34 -16.59
CA LEU A 32 -0.43 -43.61 -17.72
C LEU A 32 -1.48 -43.52 -18.85
N PRO A 33 -1.51 -42.41 -19.61
CA PRO A 33 -2.32 -42.35 -20.82
C PRO A 33 -1.96 -43.50 -21.77
N ASP A 34 -2.94 -44.05 -22.47
CA ASP A 34 -2.65 -45.03 -23.53
C ASP A 34 -1.69 -44.40 -24.56
N PRO A 35 -0.81 -45.20 -25.19
CA PRO A 35 0.08 -44.72 -26.25
C PRO A 35 -0.68 -43.90 -27.31
N GLY A 36 -0.15 -42.73 -27.67
CA GLY A 36 -0.75 -41.82 -28.65
C GLY A 36 -1.86 -40.88 -28.14
N ARG A 37 -2.26 -40.97 -26.86
CA ARG A 37 -3.29 -40.07 -26.29
C ARG A 37 -2.74 -38.78 -25.68
N LEU A 38 -1.43 -38.65 -25.58
CA LEU A 38 -0.76 -37.52 -24.95
C LEU A 38 -0.15 -36.63 -26.02
N PHE A 39 -0.64 -35.39 -26.11
CA PHE A 39 -0.19 -34.39 -27.08
C PHE A 39 0.07 -33.08 -26.35
N PHE A 40 1.24 -32.50 -26.56
CA PHE A 40 1.63 -31.21 -25.96
C PHE A 40 2.06 -30.26 -27.06
N VAL A 41 1.67 -29.00 -26.93
CA VAL A 41 2.13 -27.90 -27.78
C VAL A 41 2.66 -26.80 -26.90
N GLY A 42 3.75 -26.17 -27.33
CA GLY A 42 4.34 -25.07 -26.60
C GLY A 42 5.54 -24.50 -27.34
N ASP A 43 5.90 -23.28 -26.95
CA ASP A 43 7.10 -22.61 -27.40
C ASP A 43 7.88 -22.17 -26.14
N PRO A 44 9.07 -22.76 -25.87
CA PRO A 44 9.84 -22.39 -24.69
C PRO A 44 10.30 -20.92 -24.73
N LYS A 45 10.41 -20.31 -25.93
CA LYS A 45 10.71 -18.88 -26.10
C LYS A 45 9.57 -17.97 -25.62
N GLN A 46 8.37 -18.51 -25.43
CA GLN A 46 7.20 -17.79 -24.93
C GLN A 46 6.86 -18.13 -23.48
N SER A 47 7.74 -18.79 -22.73
CA SER A 47 7.53 -19.03 -21.29
C SER A 47 7.78 -17.75 -20.48
N ILE A 48 6.69 -17.16 -19.96
CA ILE A 48 6.64 -15.83 -19.31
C ILE A 48 5.77 -15.83 -18.04
N TYR A 49 5.57 -16.99 -17.43
CA TYR A 49 4.70 -17.16 -16.26
C TYR A 49 5.46 -17.75 -15.07
N ARG A 50 6.77 -17.47 -14.93
CA ARG A 50 7.59 -17.95 -13.81
C ARG A 50 7.06 -17.44 -12.48
N PHE A 51 6.51 -16.23 -12.44
CA PHE A 51 5.81 -15.69 -11.27
C PHE A 51 4.58 -16.53 -10.83
N ARG A 52 4.01 -17.35 -11.73
CA ARG A 52 2.99 -18.37 -11.44
C ARG A 52 3.57 -19.76 -11.19
N ARG A 53 4.90 -19.86 -11.01
CA ARG A 53 5.67 -21.09 -10.87
C ARG A 53 5.63 -21.98 -12.12
N ALA A 54 5.43 -21.40 -13.31
CA ALA A 54 5.67 -22.13 -14.54
C ALA A 54 7.17 -22.34 -14.72
N ASP A 55 7.58 -23.59 -14.92
CA ASP A 55 8.97 -23.96 -15.07
C ASP A 55 9.28 -24.36 -16.52
N ILE A 56 10.26 -23.67 -17.13
CA ILE A 56 10.72 -23.99 -18.48
C ILE A 56 11.50 -25.31 -18.51
N ALA A 57 12.22 -25.66 -17.44
CA ALA A 57 13.00 -26.89 -17.39
C ALA A 57 12.08 -28.11 -17.57
N THR A 58 10.90 -28.10 -16.94
CA THR A 58 9.86 -29.13 -17.15
C THR A 58 9.49 -29.34 -18.63
N PHE A 59 9.38 -28.27 -19.44
CA PHE A 59 9.09 -28.40 -20.87
C PHE A 59 10.28 -28.97 -21.65
N LEU A 60 11.49 -28.51 -21.34
CA LEU A 60 12.72 -28.98 -21.98
C LEU A 60 12.97 -30.46 -21.66
N GLU A 61 12.79 -30.86 -20.39
CA GLU A 61 12.86 -32.25 -19.96
C GLU A 61 11.81 -33.12 -20.65
N ALA A 62 10.57 -32.64 -20.79
CA ALA A 62 9.52 -33.38 -21.49
C ALA A 62 9.86 -33.57 -22.98
N ARG A 63 10.40 -32.54 -23.63
CA ARG A 63 10.90 -32.61 -25.00
C ARG A 63 12.03 -33.66 -25.10
N ASP A 64 13.04 -33.55 -24.26
CA ASP A 64 14.22 -34.43 -24.31
C ASP A 64 13.83 -35.88 -23.96
N TRP A 65 12.91 -36.09 -23.02
CA TRP A 65 12.34 -37.39 -22.71
C TRP A 65 11.60 -38.01 -23.89
N THR A 66 10.87 -37.20 -24.67
CA THR A 66 10.13 -37.64 -25.87
C THR A 66 11.07 -37.98 -27.03
N SER A 67 12.27 -37.39 -27.07
CA SER A 67 13.28 -37.63 -28.11
C SER A 67 13.97 -38.99 -28.02
N GLY A 68 13.86 -39.68 -26.88
CA GLY A 68 14.38 -41.03 -26.70
C GLY A 68 13.67 -42.02 -27.63
N GLN A 69 14.45 -42.79 -28.40
CA GLN A 69 13.95 -43.77 -29.36
C GLN A 69 12.83 -44.63 -28.73
N ASP A 70 11.64 -44.59 -29.33
CA ASP A 70 10.39 -45.28 -28.95
C ASP A 70 9.41 -44.59 -27.97
N ARG A 71 9.61 -43.30 -27.60
CA ARG A 71 8.70 -42.63 -26.64
C ARG A 71 7.70 -41.64 -27.25
N GLY A 72 7.96 -41.12 -28.44
CA GLY A 72 7.05 -40.20 -29.13
C GLY A 72 7.69 -39.54 -30.35
N ARG A 73 6.98 -38.55 -30.90
CA ARG A 73 7.39 -37.80 -32.09
C ARG A 73 7.44 -36.30 -31.75
N ILE A 74 8.55 -35.64 -32.07
CA ILE A 74 8.73 -34.20 -31.89
C ILE A 74 8.66 -33.55 -33.27
N GLU A 75 7.76 -32.59 -33.45
CA GLU A 75 7.59 -31.84 -34.69
C GLU A 75 7.87 -30.36 -34.45
N GLY A 76 8.76 -29.78 -35.25
CA GLY A 76 9.12 -28.37 -35.21
C GLY A 76 8.27 -27.55 -36.18
N LEU A 77 7.54 -26.55 -35.67
CA LEU A 77 6.79 -25.60 -36.49
C LEU A 77 7.58 -24.30 -36.65
N ALA A 78 8.32 -24.17 -37.75
CA ALA A 78 9.14 -22.99 -38.03
C ALA A 78 8.43 -21.91 -38.86
N THR A 79 7.28 -22.23 -39.47
CA THR A 79 6.56 -21.31 -40.37
C THR A 79 5.62 -20.41 -39.60
N ASN A 80 5.77 -19.09 -39.76
CA ASN A 80 4.93 -18.05 -39.19
C ASN A 80 3.94 -17.51 -40.25
N PHE A 81 2.65 -17.70 -39.98
CA PHE A 81 1.54 -17.24 -40.82
C PHE A 81 0.94 -15.91 -40.35
N ARG A 82 1.50 -15.30 -39.30
CA ARG A 82 0.94 -14.12 -38.62
C ARG A 82 1.57 -12.83 -39.09
N SER A 83 2.88 -12.76 -39.05
CA SER A 83 3.65 -11.52 -39.16
C SER A 83 4.27 -11.40 -40.56
N THR A 84 4.40 -10.18 -41.05
CA THR A 84 5.09 -9.91 -42.32
C THR A 84 6.57 -10.27 -42.25
N ARG A 85 7.15 -10.60 -43.41
CA ARG A 85 8.56 -10.97 -43.57
C ARG A 85 9.53 -10.00 -42.89
N PRO A 86 9.43 -8.66 -43.04
CA PRO A 86 10.35 -7.75 -42.37
C PRO A 86 10.27 -7.78 -40.84
N ILE A 87 9.09 -8.01 -40.26
CA ILE A 87 8.96 -8.15 -38.79
C ILE A 87 9.69 -9.40 -38.32
N ILE A 88 9.50 -10.53 -39.02
CA ILE A 88 10.15 -11.80 -38.65
C ILE A 88 11.66 -11.73 -38.83
N ASP A 89 12.14 -11.10 -39.91
CA ASP A 89 13.57 -10.94 -40.14
C ASP A 89 14.21 -10.05 -39.05
N TRP A 90 13.55 -8.96 -38.67
CA TRP A 90 13.98 -8.12 -37.55
C TRP A 90 13.98 -8.88 -36.21
N VAL A 91 12.92 -9.64 -35.92
CA VAL A 91 12.83 -10.48 -34.71
C VAL A 91 13.94 -11.52 -34.67
N ASN A 92 14.21 -12.20 -35.79
CA ASN A 92 15.29 -13.17 -35.89
C ASN A 92 16.67 -12.54 -35.69
N ALA A 93 16.92 -11.35 -36.26
CA ALA A 93 18.19 -10.64 -36.09
C ALA A 93 18.41 -10.22 -34.64
N VAL A 94 17.40 -9.64 -33.99
CA VAL A 94 17.54 -9.11 -32.62
C VAL A 94 17.53 -10.23 -31.57
N PHE A 95 16.58 -11.16 -31.64
CA PHE A 95 16.44 -12.21 -30.63
C PHE A 95 17.35 -13.41 -30.86
N GLY A 96 17.91 -13.57 -32.06
CA GLY A 96 19.01 -14.51 -32.31
C GLY A 96 20.29 -14.13 -31.54
N GLU A 97 20.50 -12.84 -31.29
CA GLU A 97 21.59 -12.35 -30.41
C GLU A 97 21.21 -12.41 -28.92
N LEU A 98 19.97 -12.03 -28.57
CA LEU A 98 19.54 -11.94 -27.17
C LEU A 98 19.24 -13.28 -26.50
N ILE A 99 18.64 -14.24 -27.20
CA ILE A 99 18.21 -15.52 -26.62
C ILE A 99 19.29 -16.57 -26.93
N GLN A 100 20.27 -16.67 -26.03
CA GLN A 100 21.30 -17.71 -26.09
C GLN A 100 20.93 -18.91 -25.19
N PRO A 101 21.23 -20.15 -25.61
CA PRO A 101 20.90 -21.33 -24.84
C PRO A 101 21.67 -21.34 -23.50
N VAL A 102 20.92 -21.51 -22.40
CA VAL A 102 21.47 -21.69 -21.05
C VAL A 102 20.68 -22.83 -20.40
N GLU A 103 21.38 -23.87 -19.97
CA GLU A 103 20.76 -25.07 -19.40
C GLU A 103 19.76 -24.72 -18.29
N GLY A 104 18.55 -25.29 -18.37
CA GLY A 104 17.47 -25.07 -17.40
C GLY A 104 16.84 -23.67 -17.37
N SER A 105 17.35 -22.69 -18.13
CA SER A 105 16.97 -21.27 -17.97
C SER A 105 16.60 -20.57 -19.29
N GLN A 106 17.36 -20.80 -20.36
CA GLN A 106 17.06 -20.31 -21.71
C GLN A 106 17.07 -21.39 -22.77
N PRO A 107 16.06 -21.43 -23.65
CA PRO A 107 16.08 -22.32 -24.79
C PRO A 107 17.04 -21.84 -25.87
N GLU A 108 17.39 -22.74 -26.77
CA GLU A 108 18.02 -22.38 -28.05
C GLU A 108 17.06 -21.55 -28.92
N TYR A 109 17.58 -20.52 -29.60
CA TYR A 109 16.81 -19.71 -30.53
C TYR A 109 16.67 -20.43 -31.88
N ALA A 110 15.44 -20.84 -32.20
CA ALA A 110 15.10 -21.36 -33.53
C ALA A 110 14.47 -20.24 -34.39
N PRO A 111 15.06 -19.88 -35.54
CA PRO A 111 14.55 -18.80 -36.40
C PRO A 111 13.22 -19.18 -37.06
N LEU A 112 12.35 -18.19 -37.22
CA LEU A 112 11.05 -18.36 -37.87
C LEU A 112 11.13 -17.96 -39.36
N GLY A 113 10.37 -18.65 -40.21
CA GLY A 113 10.16 -18.27 -41.61
C GLY A 113 8.80 -17.62 -41.80
N ALA A 114 8.73 -16.43 -42.39
CA ALA A 114 7.45 -15.76 -42.66
C ALA A 114 6.87 -16.19 -44.01
N VAL A 115 5.54 -16.23 -44.08
CA VAL A 115 4.79 -16.44 -45.34
C VAL A 115 4.15 -15.15 -45.85
N ARG A 116 3.95 -14.16 -44.98
CA ARG A 116 3.28 -12.91 -45.34
C ARG A 116 4.26 -11.89 -45.90
N GLU A 117 3.94 -11.36 -47.07
CA GLU A 117 4.68 -10.27 -47.72
C GLU A 117 4.42 -8.92 -47.03
N PRO A 118 5.34 -7.95 -47.16
CA PRO A 118 5.16 -6.63 -46.57
C PRO A 118 3.96 -5.88 -47.14
N VAL A 119 3.28 -5.13 -46.26
CA VAL A 119 2.23 -4.18 -46.64
C VAL A 119 2.82 -2.99 -47.40
N ARG A 120 2.01 -2.30 -48.22
CA ARG A 120 2.52 -1.28 -49.15
C ARG A 120 2.81 0.06 -48.50
N ARG A 121 1.94 0.51 -47.58
CA ARG A 121 2.09 1.79 -46.87
C ARG A 121 2.40 1.59 -45.40
N GLY A 122 3.34 2.40 -44.91
CA GLY A 122 3.81 2.38 -43.53
C GLY A 122 5.03 1.47 -43.33
N PRO A 123 5.94 1.83 -42.41
CA PRO A 123 7.10 1.02 -42.08
C PRO A 123 6.70 -0.27 -41.35
N ALA A 124 7.24 -1.42 -41.76
CA ALA A 124 6.98 -2.69 -41.08
C ALA A 124 7.57 -2.73 -39.66
N VAL A 125 8.77 -2.14 -39.48
CA VAL A 125 9.41 -1.99 -38.16
C VAL A 125 9.90 -0.57 -37.96
N THR A 126 9.54 0.03 -36.82
CA THR A 126 9.95 1.37 -36.41
C THR A 126 10.64 1.32 -35.06
N VAL A 127 11.73 2.07 -34.91
CA VAL A 127 12.40 2.29 -33.63
C VAL A 127 12.27 3.75 -33.20
N LEU A 128 11.72 3.98 -32.01
CA LEU A 128 11.64 5.29 -31.34
C LEU A 128 12.82 5.45 -30.37
N GLY A 129 13.37 6.65 -30.23
CA GLY A 129 14.46 6.90 -29.27
C GLY A 129 15.75 6.12 -29.56
N ALA A 130 16.13 6.00 -30.84
CA ALA A 130 17.28 5.20 -31.26
C ALA A 130 18.59 5.64 -30.58
N GLN A 131 18.80 6.95 -30.42
CA GLN A 131 19.92 7.49 -29.66
C GLN A 131 19.56 7.66 -28.19
N PRO A 132 20.51 7.43 -27.26
CA PRO A 132 20.28 7.73 -25.86
C PRO A 132 20.06 9.24 -25.70
N ILE A 133 19.22 9.60 -24.74
CA ILE A 133 18.88 10.99 -24.46
C ILE A 133 19.83 11.51 -23.40
N ASP A 134 20.59 12.55 -23.77
CA ASP A 134 21.28 13.36 -22.79
C ASP A 134 20.25 14.21 -22.03
N ILE A 135 20.25 14.04 -20.72
CA ILE A 135 19.34 14.71 -19.81
C ILE A 135 20.25 15.42 -18.81
N GLU A 136 20.50 16.71 -19.04
CA GLU A 136 21.29 17.54 -18.14
C GLU A 136 20.65 17.59 -16.74
N GLY A 137 21.45 17.31 -15.70
CA GLY A 137 21.04 17.34 -14.31
C GLY A 137 20.38 16.06 -13.78
N ARG A 138 19.86 16.12 -12.54
CA ARG A 138 19.07 15.02 -11.92
C ARG A 138 17.65 14.94 -12.49
N ALA A 139 17.43 15.17 -13.78
CA ALA A 139 16.08 15.02 -14.30
C ALA A 139 15.64 13.56 -14.15
N SER A 140 14.45 13.41 -13.57
CA SER A 140 14.01 12.15 -12.97
C SER A 140 13.59 11.15 -14.04
N ALA A 141 13.53 9.87 -13.67
CA ALA A 141 12.96 8.82 -14.52
C ALA A 141 11.56 9.17 -15.09
N GLY A 142 10.84 10.12 -14.48
CA GLY A 142 9.56 10.63 -14.99
C GLY A 142 9.69 11.46 -16.27
N GLU A 143 10.75 12.24 -16.45
CA GLU A 143 10.93 13.02 -17.69
C GLU A 143 11.18 12.11 -18.90
N LEU A 144 11.98 11.05 -18.71
CA LEU A 144 12.20 10.06 -19.76
C LEU A 144 10.89 9.38 -20.17
N ARG A 145 10.04 9.01 -19.21
CA ARG A 145 8.73 8.41 -19.49
C ARG A 145 7.79 9.35 -20.23
N ARG A 146 7.74 10.64 -19.87
CA ARG A 146 6.96 11.63 -20.60
C ARG A 146 7.41 11.79 -22.06
N ARG A 147 8.73 11.84 -22.30
CA ARG A 147 9.28 11.90 -23.67
C ARG A 147 8.97 10.64 -24.49
N GLU A 148 9.11 9.47 -23.86
CA GLU A 148 8.72 8.20 -24.45
C GLU A 148 7.23 8.20 -24.83
N ALA A 149 6.36 8.55 -23.88
CA ALA A 149 4.92 8.59 -24.07
C ALA A 149 4.50 9.55 -25.20
N LYS A 150 5.11 10.74 -25.26
CA LYS A 150 4.89 11.69 -26.35
C LYS A 150 5.28 11.11 -27.71
N SER A 151 6.43 10.44 -27.80
CA SER A 151 6.88 9.80 -29.05
C SER A 151 5.97 8.65 -29.46
N VAL A 152 5.45 7.88 -28.50
CA VAL A 152 4.47 6.82 -28.73
C VAL A 152 3.16 7.39 -29.26
N ALA A 153 2.61 8.44 -28.64
CA ALA A 153 1.41 9.11 -29.12
C ALA A 153 1.59 9.67 -30.55
N GLN A 154 2.75 10.27 -30.84
CA GLN A 154 3.10 10.73 -32.19
C GLN A 154 3.20 9.59 -33.20
N ALA A 155 3.71 8.41 -32.81
CA ALA A 155 3.78 7.25 -33.70
C ALA A 155 2.38 6.72 -34.04
N VAL A 156 1.48 6.70 -33.05
CA VAL A 156 0.06 6.36 -33.26
C VAL A 156 -0.61 7.38 -34.18
N ALA A 157 -0.41 8.67 -33.93
CA ALA A 157 -0.93 9.74 -34.80
C ALA A 157 -0.41 9.60 -36.24
N ALA A 158 0.88 9.32 -36.43
CA ALA A 158 1.48 9.11 -37.74
C ALA A 158 0.88 7.89 -38.46
N ALA A 159 0.67 6.77 -37.77
CA ALA A 159 0.05 5.58 -38.36
C ALA A 159 -1.35 5.87 -38.94
N LEU A 160 -2.13 6.68 -38.22
CA LEU A 160 -3.48 7.08 -38.65
C LEU A 160 -3.44 8.13 -39.76
N ARG A 161 -2.64 9.19 -39.59
CA ARG A 161 -2.47 10.29 -40.56
C ARG A 161 -1.95 9.78 -41.90
N ASP A 162 -0.91 8.95 -41.86
CA ASP A 162 -0.23 8.45 -43.05
C ASP A 162 -0.95 7.21 -43.64
N ARG A 163 -2.03 6.77 -43.00
CA ARG A 163 -2.90 5.65 -43.40
C ARG A 163 -2.10 4.38 -43.68
N TRP A 164 -1.39 3.90 -42.66
CA TRP A 164 -0.64 2.65 -42.76
C TRP A 164 -1.58 1.51 -43.17
N ASP A 165 -1.15 0.65 -44.10
CA ASP A 165 -1.98 -0.42 -44.63
C ASP A 165 -1.92 -1.63 -43.67
N VAL A 166 -3.07 -2.06 -43.17
CA VAL A 166 -3.21 -3.31 -42.42
C VAL A 166 -3.96 -4.34 -43.25
N ASP A 167 -3.63 -5.61 -43.05
CA ASP A 167 -4.38 -6.69 -43.70
C ASP A 167 -5.71 -6.89 -42.96
N GLY A 168 -6.82 -6.87 -43.70
CA GLY A 168 -8.17 -6.92 -43.14
C GLY A 168 -8.43 -8.18 -42.30
N GLY A 169 -7.58 -9.21 -42.41
CA GLY A 169 -7.34 -10.17 -41.31
C GLY A 169 -8.51 -11.09 -40.99
N SER A 170 -9.54 -11.07 -41.84
CA SER A 170 -10.71 -11.92 -41.77
C SER A 170 -11.00 -12.44 -43.17
N PRO A 171 -11.48 -13.68 -43.32
CA PRO A 171 -12.01 -14.16 -44.58
C PRO A 171 -13.09 -13.24 -45.19
N ALA A 172 -13.77 -12.44 -44.35
CA ALA A 172 -14.80 -11.49 -44.77
C ALA A 172 -14.23 -10.17 -45.33
N GLU A 173 -13.04 -9.77 -44.91
CA GLU A 173 -12.33 -8.57 -45.41
C GLU A 173 -10.88 -8.94 -45.76
N PRO A 174 -10.64 -9.68 -46.86
CA PRO A 174 -9.30 -10.15 -47.22
C PRO A 174 -8.45 -9.05 -47.88
N ALA A 175 -9.02 -7.88 -48.18
CA ALA A 175 -8.31 -6.79 -48.82
C ALA A 175 -7.57 -5.93 -47.78
N PRO A 176 -6.33 -5.47 -48.08
CA PRO A 176 -5.64 -4.49 -47.27
C PRO A 176 -6.47 -3.20 -47.14
N ARG A 177 -6.51 -2.63 -45.94
CA ARG A 177 -7.22 -1.39 -45.61
C ARG A 177 -6.37 -0.48 -44.73
N PRO A 178 -6.65 0.83 -44.65
CA PRO A 178 -6.00 1.69 -43.67
C PRO A 178 -6.23 1.23 -42.23
N ALA A 179 -5.20 1.43 -41.39
CA ALA A 179 -5.27 1.22 -39.95
C ALA A 179 -6.33 2.12 -39.31
N ARG A 180 -7.08 1.56 -38.37
CA ARG A 180 -8.04 2.25 -37.47
C ARG A 180 -7.52 2.21 -36.05
N LEU A 181 -8.16 2.94 -35.13
CA LEU A 181 -7.72 2.99 -33.73
C LEU A 181 -7.72 1.60 -33.09
N GLY A 182 -8.77 0.81 -33.32
CA GLY A 182 -8.92 -0.54 -32.79
C GLY A 182 -7.89 -1.57 -33.30
N ASP A 183 -7.15 -1.25 -34.37
CA ASP A 183 -6.07 -2.10 -34.90
C ASP A 183 -4.74 -1.91 -34.14
N ILE A 184 -4.64 -0.86 -33.33
CA ILE A 184 -3.41 -0.45 -32.66
C ILE A 184 -3.44 -0.89 -31.19
N ALA A 185 -2.45 -1.70 -30.81
CA ALA A 185 -2.23 -2.09 -29.43
C ALA A 185 -0.90 -1.54 -28.89
N ILE A 186 -0.96 -0.84 -27.75
CA ILE A 186 0.21 -0.43 -26.98
C ILE A 186 0.46 -1.48 -25.89
N LEU A 187 1.61 -2.15 -25.95
CA LEU A 187 2.00 -3.16 -24.98
C LEU A 187 3.03 -2.61 -24.00
N ILE A 188 2.71 -2.67 -22.72
CA ILE A 188 3.58 -2.23 -21.62
C ILE A 188 4.01 -3.40 -20.73
N PRO A 189 5.27 -3.45 -20.26
CA PRO A 189 5.73 -4.53 -19.38
C PRO A 189 5.21 -4.33 -17.95
N SER A 190 5.03 -3.08 -17.52
CA SER A 190 4.49 -2.68 -16.23
C SER A 190 3.61 -1.43 -16.38
N ARG A 191 2.87 -1.08 -15.31
CA ARG A 191 1.95 0.07 -15.30
C ARG A 191 2.64 1.42 -15.09
N LEU A 192 3.95 1.42 -14.84
CA LEU A 192 4.69 2.60 -14.41
C LEU A 192 4.62 3.75 -15.44
N SER A 193 4.52 3.43 -16.74
CA SER A 193 4.40 4.40 -17.83
C SER A 193 2.96 4.67 -18.27
N LEU A 194 1.95 4.05 -17.63
CA LEU A 194 0.56 4.17 -18.09
C LEU A 194 0.05 5.61 -17.97
N GLY A 195 0.21 6.26 -16.81
CA GLY A 195 -0.26 7.63 -16.62
C GLY A 195 0.36 8.61 -17.62
N ASP A 196 1.68 8.52 -17.83
CA ASP A 196 2.38 9.35 -18.82
C ASP A 196 1.86 9.08 -20.26
N LEU A 197 1.49 7.84 -20.59
CA LEU A 197 0.89 7.47 -21.87
C LEU A 197 -0.54 7.99 -22.03
N GLU A 198 -1.36 7.87 -20.98
CA GLU A 198 -2.72 8.40 -20.92
C GLU A 198 -2.71 9.91 -21.21
N ASP A 199 -1.88 10.67 -20.48
CA ASP A 199 -1.71 12.11 -20.66
C ASP A 199 -1.28 12.48 -22.09
N ALA A 200 -0.32 11.73 -22.66
CA ALA A 200 0.18 11.99 -24.01
C ALA A 200 -0.85 11.69 -25.12
N LEU A 201 -1.66 10.65 -24.96
CA LEU A 201 -2.72 10.30 -25.90
C LEU A 201 -3.91 11.26 -25.78
N ASP A 202 -4.26 11.67 -24.56
CA ASP A 202 -5.27 12.72 -24.31
C ASP A 202 -4.87 14.04 -24.97
N ALA A 203 -3.63 14.47 -24.78
CA ALA A 203 -3.10 15.68 -25.41
C ALA A 203 -3.09 15.63 -26.94
N ALA A 204 -2.98 14.42 -27.52
CA ALA A 204 -3.05 14.19 -28.95
C ALA A 204 -4.48 13.99 -29.49
N GLY A 205 -5.50 13.97 -28.60
CA GLY A 205 -6.88 13.69 -28.98
C GLY A 205 -7.11 12.24 -29.45
N ILE A 206 -6.27 11.29 -29.04
CA ILE A 206 -6.34 9.88 -29.44
C ILE A 206 -7.14 9.08 -28.41
N PRO A 207 -8.32 8.52 -28.78
CA PRO A 207 -9.09 7.65 -27.89
C PRO A 207 -8.31 6.38 -27.56
N TYR A 208 -8.26 6.00 -26.28
CA TYR A 208 -7.60 4.78 -25.84
C TYR A 208 -8.38 4.05 -24.74
N ARG A 209 -8.09 2.77 -24.59
CA ARG A 209 -8.65 1.87 -23.58
C ARG A 209 -7.57 1.02 -22.93
N ALA A 210 -7.47 1.08 -21.61
CA ALA A 210 -6.67 0.14 -20.83
C ALA A 210 -7.44 -1.17 -20.57
N GLU A 211 -6.95 -2.30 -21.09
CA GLU A 211 -7.60 -3.62 -20.97
C GLU A 211 -6.95 -4.50 -19.88
N SER A 212 -7.15 -4.12 -18.62
CA SER A 212 -6.83 -4.99 -17.48
C SER A 212 -7.72 -4.66 -16.29
N SER A 213 -8.27 -5.68 -15.62
CA SER A 213 -9.05 -5.55 -14.38
C SER A 213 -8.31 -4.71 -13.33
N SER A 214 -7.03 -4.99 -13.13
CA SER A 214 -6.15 -4.23 -12.22
C SER A 214 -5.98 -2.74 -12.59
N LEU A 215 -6.03 -2.41 -13.88
CA LEU A 215 -5.92 -1.02 -14.36
C LEU A 215 -7.18 -0.23 -14.05
N VAL A 216 -8.34 -0.88 -14.05
CA VAL A 216 -9.62 -0.26 -13.66
C VAL A 216 -9.59 0.18 -12.20
N TYR A 217 -9.11 -0.68 -11.29
CA TYR A 217 -9.06 -0.36 -9.84
C TYR A 217 -8.09 0.77 -9.48
N SER A 218 -7.09 1.07 -10.32
CA SER A 218 -6.16 2.18 -10.10
C SER A 218 -6.66 3.54 -10.62
N THR A 219 -7.74 3.56 -11.42
CA THR A 219 -8.26 4.80 -12.01
C THR A 219 -8.78 5.76 -10.95
N ARG A 220 -8.76 7.06 -11.24
CA ARG A 220 -9.15 8.10 -10.29
C ARG A 220 -10.59 7.91 -9.84
N GLU A 221 -11.50 7.68 -10.77
CA GLU A 221 -12.94 7.60 -10.50
C GLU A 221 -13.28 6.39 -9.62
N VAL A 222 -12.62 5.26 -9.87
CA VAL A 222 -12.77 4.06 -9.04
C VAL A 222 -12.14 4.26 -7.67
N ARG A 223 -10.95 4.88 -7.58
CA ARG A 223 -10.32 5.20 -6.29
C ARG A 223 -11.19 6.12 -5.44
N ASP A 224 -11.85 7.11 -6.04
CA ASP A 224 -12.74 8.03 -5.34
C ASP A 224 -13.95 7.29 -4.73
N VAL A 225 -14.58 6.40 -5.49
CA VAL A 225 -15.66 5.52 -4.99
C VAL A 225 -15.16 4.61 -3.88
N LEU A 226 -14.00 3.96 -4.04
CA LEU A 226 -13.45 3.06 -3.02
C LEU A 226 -13.02 3.80 -1.74
N SER A 227 -12.51 5.03 -1.84
CA SER A 227 -12.19 5.89 -0.70
C SER A 227 -13.43 6.29 0.09
N ALA A 228 -14.52 6.65 -0.59
CA ALA A 228 -15.80 6.91 0.05
C ALA A 228 -16.35 5.67 0.79
N LEU A 229 -16.25 4.49 0.17
CA LEU A 229 -16.63 3.23 0.81
C LEU A 229 -15.70 2.87 1.97
N GLN A 230 -14.42 3.22 1.91
CA GLN A 230 -13.48 3.03 3.01
C GLN A 230 -13.90 3.86 4.23
N ALA A 231 -14.28 5.13 4.05
CA ALA A 231 -14.82 5.96 5.12
C ALA A 231 -16.10 5.36 5.74
N VAL A 232 -16.96 4.77 4.90
CA VAL A 232 -18.17 4.04 5.33
C VAL A 232 -17.83 2.78 6.14
N VAL A 233 -16.78 2.04 5.75
CA VAL A 233 -16.36 0.82 6.45
C VAL A 233 -15.69 1.15 7.79
N ASP A 234 -14.80 2.13 7.80
CA ASP A 234 -14.00 2.52 8.95
C ASP A 234 -14.25 3.99 9.30
N PRO A 235 -15.20 4.28 10.21
CA PRO A 235 -15.51 5.65 10.61
C PRO A 235 -14.42 6.29 11.48
N THR A 236 -13.35 5.56 11.82
CA THR A 236 -12.18 6.09 12.55
C THR A 236 -11.07 6.55 11.60
N ASP A 237 -11.16 6.18 10.32
CA ASP A 237 -10.24 6.61 9.27
C ASP A 237 -10.62 8.01 8.78
N GLU A 238 -10.19 9.02 9.54
CA GLU A 238 -10.43 10.44 9.23
C GLU A 238 -9.84 10.83 7.86
N LEU A 239 -8.71 10.22 7.47
CA LEU A 239 -8.08 10.46 6.18
C LEU A 239 -8.97 9.98 5.04
N ALA A 240 -9.54 8.78 5.13
CA ALA A 240 -10.47 8.28 4.12
C ALA A 240 -11.74 9.15 4.03
N LEU A 241 -12.24 9.64 5.17
CA LEU A 241 -13.39 10.56 5.18
C LEU A 241 -13.07 11.88 4.47
N VAL A 242 -11.96 12.52 4.80
CA VAL A 242 -11.55 13.77 4.15
C VAL A 242 -11.27 13.55 2.66
N ALA A 243 -10.61 12.44 2.30
CA ALA A 243 -10.37 12.09 0.90
C ALA A 243 -11.67 11.87 0.12
N ALA A 244 -12.68 11.26 0.75
CA ALA A 244 -14.00 11.10 0.16
C ALA A 244 -14.68 12.46 -0.07
N LEU A 245 -14.72 13.32 0.95
CA LEU A 245 -15.33 14.66 0.88
C LEU A 245 -14.69 15.54 -0.20
N ARG A 246 -13.36 15.43 -0.36
CA ARG A 246 -12.59 16.17 -1.38
C ARG A 246 -12.74 15.62 -2.80
N SER A 247 -13.25 14.39 -2.93
CA SER A 247 -13.43 13.76 -4.25
C SER A 247 -14.56 14.43 -5.04
N PRO A 248 -14.61 14.28 -6.38
CA PRO A 248 -15.71 14.80 -7.20
C PRO A 248 -17.11 14.31 -6.80
N LEU A 249 -17.22 13.23 -5.99
CA LEU A 249 -18.51 12.73 -5.48
C LEU A 249 -19.17 13.71 -4.50
N TYR A 250 -18.37 14.48 -3.76
CA TYR A 250 -18.84 15.42 -2.74
C TYR A 250 -18.40 16.86 -3.00
N GLY A 251 -17.31 17.06 -3.74
CA GLY A 251 -16.89 18.37 -4.25
C GLY A 251 -16.51 19.38 -3.18
N CYS A 252 -16.19 18.95 -1.95
CA CYS A 252 -15.78 19.86 -0.89
C CYS A 252 -14.36 20.37 -1.17
N GLY A 253 -14.22 21.68 -1.39
CA GLY A 253 -12.94 22.33 -1.54
C GLY A 253 -12.14 22.36 -0.23
N ASP A 254 -10.85 22.68 -0.34
CA ASP A 254 -9.99 22.82 0.85
C ASP A 254 -10.51 23.95 1.78
N ASP A 255 -11.11 24.99 1.20
CA ASP A 255 -11.76 26.09 1.94
C ASP A 255 -12.99 25.60 2.71
N ASP A 256 -13.83 24.74 2.12
CA ASP A 256 -15.00 24.17 2.79
C ASP A 256 -14.59 23.28 3.98
N LEU A 257 -13.55 22.48 3.78
CA LEU A 257 -12.99 21.60 4.83
C LEU A 257 -12.39 22.43 5.98
N ALA A 258 -11.67 23.50 5.65
CA ALA A 258 -11.12 24.42 6.64
C ALA A 258 -12.23 25.16 7.40
N HIS A 259 -13.22 25.69 6.68
CA HIS A 259 -14.37 26.38 7.27
C HIS A 259 -15.16 25.46 8.21
N TRP A 260 -15.40 24.20 7.80
CA TRP A 260 -16.02 23.18 8.66
C TRP A 260 -15.25 23.00 9.95
N ARG A 261 -13.93 22.83 9.87
CA ARG A 261 -13.10 22.52 11.05
C ARG A 261 -12.95 23.72 11.98
N LEU A 262 -12.73 24.90 11.42
CA LEU A 262 -12.30 26.10 12.15
C LEU A 262 -13.48 26.97 12.57
N ALA A 263 -14.37 27.30 11.63
CA ALA A 263 -15.50 28.19 11.89
C ALA A 263 -16.68 27.44 12.51
N CYS A 264 -17.04 26.29 11.94
CA CYS A 264 -18.16 25.49 12.45
C CYS A 264 -17.78 24.60 13.66
N ARG A 265 -16.48 24.59 14.04
CA ARG A 265 -15.91 23.67 15.05
C ARG A 265 -16.28 22.20 14.80
N GLY A 266 -16.51 21.86 13.53
CA GLY A 266 -16.90 20.56 13.07
C GLY A 266 -15.80 19.53 13.28
N ARG A 267 -16.21 18.26 13.32
CA ARG A 267 -15.29 17.12 13.34
C ARG A 267 -15.54 16.26 12.13
N PHE A 268 -14.48 15.72 11.56
CA PHE A 268 -14.56 14.74 10.48
C PHE A 268 -14.86 13.37 11.10
N SER A 269 -16.13 13.11 11.39
CA SER A 269 -16.55 11.84 11.99
C SER A 269 -17.97 11.48 11.56
N LEU A 270 -18.18 10.22 11.19
CA LEU A 270 -19.51 9.68 10.86
C LEU A 270 -20.34 9.32 12.09
N LEU A 271 -19.72 9.23 13.27
CA LEU A 271 -20.35 8.75 14.51
C LEU A 271 -20.79 9.88 15.43
N ARG A 272 -20.28 11.09 15.24
CA ARG A 272 -20.64 12.25 16.05
C ARG A 272 -21.83 12.97 15.43
N ARG A 273 -22.60 13.63 16.29
CA ARG A 273 -23.62 14.57 15.82
C ARG A 273 -22.92 15.76 15.16
N LEU A 274 -23.54 16.25 14.08
CA LEU A 274 -23.12 17.49 13.45
C LEU A 274 -23.36 18.65 14.44
N PRO A 275 -22.51 19.71 14.43
CA PRO A 275 -22.75 20.90 15.25
C PRO A 275 -24.12 21.51 14.91
N GLU A 276 -24.90 21.90 15.92
CA GLU A 276 -26.22 22.50 15.73
C GLU A 276 -26.15 23.87 15.02
N ASP A 277 -25.04 24.58 15.21
CA ASP A 277 -24.79 25.90 14.61
C ASP A 277 -24.20 25.83 13.20
N ALA A 278 -23.92 24.62 12.69
CA ALA A 278 -23.41 24.49 11.33
C ALA A 278 -24.53 24.80 10.30
N PRO A 279 -24.22 25.53 9.21
CA PRO A 279 -25.21 25.77 8.16
C PRO A 279 -25.75 24.45 7.62
N ALA A 280 -27.08 24.35 7.48
CA ALA A 280 -27.75 23.12 7.06
C ALA A 280 -27.35 22.68 5.64
N ASP A 281 -26.94 23.62 4.80
CA ASP A 281 -26.47 23.47 3.42
C ASP A 281 -24.94 23.43 3.29
N HIS A 282 -24.23 23.30 4.42
CA HIS A 282 -22.77 23.22 4.38
C HIS A 282 -22.33 21.93 3.65
N PRO A 283 -21.52 22.01 2.57
CA PRO A 283 -21.24 20.85 1.71
C PRO A 283 -20.57 19.69 2.47
N VAL A 284 -19.67 20.02 3.40
CA VAL A 284 -19.04 19.03 4.29
C VAL A 284 -20.05 18.35 5.23
N ALA A 285 -21.01 19.10 5.77
CA ALA A 285 -22.02 18.55 6.67
C ALA A 285 -22.96 17.59 5.92
N GLU A 286 -23.39 17.97 4.72
CA GLU A 286 -24.19 17.10 3.83
C GLU A 286 -23.42 15.83 3.46
N GLY A 287 -22.12 15.96 3.12
CA GLY A 287 -21.27 14.83 2.79
C GLY A 287 -21.09 13.86 3.95
N ILE A 288 -20.83 14.36 5.17
CA ILE A 288 -20.74 13.55 6.38
C ILE A 288 -22.08 12.87 6.68
N ALA A 289 -23.20 13.58 6.56
CA ALA A 289 -24.53 13.04 6.80
C ALA A 289 -24.84 11.86 5.86
N HIS A 290 -24.58 12.02 4.56
CA HIS A 290 -24.77 10.98 3.56
C HIS A 290 -23.86 9.76 3.80
N LEU A 291 -22.57 9.97 4.05
CA LEU A 291 -21.64 8.88 4.38
C LEU A 291 -22.03 8.16 5.69
N ALA A 292 -22.53 8.89 6.69
CA ALA A 292 -23.04 8.31 7.93
C ALA A 292 -24.30 7.47 7.71
N GLU A 293 -25.17 7.85 6.76
CA GLU A 293 -26.30 7.04 6.34
C GLU A 293 -25.84 5.71 5.71
N LEU A 294 -24.91 5.77 4.75
CA LEU A 294 -24.33 4.57 4.14
C LEU A 294 -23.63 3.69 5.19
N HIS A 295 -22.96 4.28 6.18
CA HIS A 295 -22.36 3.56 7.30
C HIS A 295 -23.37 2.75 8.12
N ARG A 296 -24.59 3.28 8.32
CA ARG A 296 -25.67 2.55 9.00
C ARG A 296 -26.27 1.48 8.07
N ALA A 297 -26.49 1.81 6.80
CA ALA A 297 -27.09 0.93 5.80
C ALA A 297 -26.23 -0.31 5.50
N LYS A 298 -24.89 -0.21 5.64
CA LYS A 298 -23.97 -1.31 5.32
C LYS A 298 -24.23 -2.60 6.10
N ARG A 299 -24.91 -2.52 7.25
CA ARG A 299 -25.26 -3.69 8.08
C ARG A 299 -26.33 -4.57 7.43
N TRP A 300 -27.10 -4.00 6.49
CA TRP A 300 -28.30 -4.62 5.93
C TRP A 300 -28.25 -4.70 4.39
N THR A 301 -27.17 -4.22 3.79
CA THR A 301 -27.04 -4.06 2.34
C THR A 301 -25.78 -4.78 1.86
N SER A 302 -25.89 -5.50 0.75
CA SER A 302 -24.72 -6.17 0.15
C SER A 302 -23.73 -5.15 -0.43
N PRO A 303 -22.43 -5.48 -0.54
CA PRO A 303 -21.44 -4.60 -1.15
C PRO A 303 -21.82 -4.09 -2.55
N PRO A 304 -22.28 -4.91 -3.52
CA PRO A 304 -22.67 -4.40 -4.83
C PRO A 304 -23.83 -3.38 -4.76
N ALA A 305 -24.79 -3.58 -3.86
CA ALA A 305 -25.90 -2.65 -3.69
C ALA A 305 -25.46 -1.32 -3.04
N LEU A 306 -24.52 -1.35 -2.08
CA LEU A 306 -23.93 -0.11 -1.51
C LEU A 306 -23.12 0.67 -2.54
N ILE A 307 -22.33 -0.03 -3.38
CA ILE A 307 -21.53 0.60 -4.43
C ILE A 307 -22.46 1.25 -5.46
N ASP A 308 -23.45 0.51 -5.97
CA ASP A 308 -24.43 1.04 -6.93
C ASP A 308 -25.21 2.22 -6.35
N ARG A 309 -25.62 2.14 -5.07
CA ARG A 309 -26.28 3.23 -4.35
C ARG A 309 -25.42 4.49 -4.28
N LEU A 310 -24.18 4.38 -3.79
CA LEU A 310 -23.24 5.51 -3.71
C LEU A 310 -23.01 6.15 -5.08
N VAL A 311 -22.76 5.32 -6.09
CA VAL A 311 -22.50 5.75 -7.47
C VAL A 311 -23.69 6.52 -8.05
N ARG A 312 -24.92 6.06 -7.80
CA ARG A 312 -26.15 6.72 -8.27
C ARG A 312 -26.48 7.99 -7.48
N GLU A 313 -26.50 7.93 -6.15
CA GLU A 313 -26.90 9.06 -5.29
C GLU A 313 -25.93 10.23 -5.40
N ARG A 314 -24.64 9.97 -5.69
CA ARG A 314 -23.61 11.01 -5.85
C ARG A 314 -23.30 11.35 -7.30
N GLY A 315 -24.10 10.88 -8.25
CA GLY A 315 -23.96 11.21 -9.67
C GLY A 315 -22.58 10.88 -10.25
N ALA A 316 -21.97 9.77 -9.83
CA ALA A 316 -20.61 9.44 -10.22
C ALA A 316 -20.49 9.22 -11.75
N PHE A 317 -21.53 8.71 -12.41
CA PHE A 317 -21.55 8.62 -13.87
C PHE A 317 -21.56 10.00 -14.53
N GLU A 318 -22.25 10.97 -13.95
CA GLU A 318 -22.41 12.33 -14.45
C GLU A 318 -21.10 13.11 -14.37
N THR A 319 -20.28 12.87 -13.35
CA THR A 319 -18.92 13.45 -13.24
C THR A 319 -18.06 13.16 -14.47
N ALA A 320 -18.33 12.05 -15.16
CA ALA A 320 -17.58 11.66 -16.35
C ALA A 320 -17.75 12.60 -17.54
N VAL A 321 -18.85 13.37 -17.58
CA VAL A 321 -19.13 14.32 -18.66
C VAL A 321 -18.12 15.47 -18.65
N ALA A 322 -17.61 15.83 -17.47
CA ALA A 322 -16.61 16.89 -17.32
C ALA A 322 -15.21 16.48 -17.82
N GLY A 323 -14.90 15.17 -17.83
CA GLY A 323 -13.58 14.63 -18.19
C GLY A 323 -13.37 14.30 -19.67
N GLY A 324 -14.32 14.63 -20.56
CA GLY A 324 -14.19 14.42 -22.01
C GLY A 324 -14.33 12.98 -22.50
N ARG A 325 -14.33 11.97 -21.62
CA ARG A 325 -14.46 10.54 -21.97
C ARG A 325 -15.47 9.79 -21.10
N PRO A 326 -16.77 10.15 -21.20
CA PRO A 326 -17.78 9.61 -20.31
C PRO A 326 -17.92 8.09 -20.39
N ARG A 327 -17.82 7.51 -21.59
CA ARG A 327 -17.97 6.06 -21.82
C ARG A 327 -16.96 5.22 -21.03
N ASP A 328 -15.71 5.66 -20.94
CA ASP A 328 -14.66 4.92 -20.24
C ASP A 328 -14.91 4.87 -18.74
N VAL A 329 -15.25 6.02 -18.15
CA VAL A 329 -15.60 6.10 -16.72
C VAL A 329 -16.84 5.26 -16.44
N TRP A 330 -17.88 5.35 -17.29
CA TRP A 330 -19.09 4.55 -17.13
C TRP A 330 -18.78 3.05 -17.15
N ARG A 331 -17.93 2.62 -18.08
CA ARG A 331 -17.49 1.22 -18.17
C ARG A 331 -16.71 0.79 -16.93
N ARG A 332 -15.77 1.63 -16.44
CA ARG A 332 -14.95 1.35 -15.25
C ARG A 332 -15.82 1.20 -14.00
N LEU A 333 -16.75 2.14 -13.78
CA LEU A 333 -17.68 2.09 -12.65
C LEU A 333 -18.59 0.87 -12.73
N ARG A 334 -19.14 0.56 -13.90
CA ARG A 334 -19.97 -0.63 -14.12
C ARG A 334 -19.19 -1.93 -13.90
N PHE A 335 -17.96 -2.01 -14.39
CA PHE A 335 -17.07 -3.14 -14.15
C PHE A 335 -16.86 -3.38 -12.64
N VAL A 336 -16.62 -2.33 -11.85
CA VAL A 336 -16.44 -2.46 -10.39
C VAL A 336 -17.71 -2.98 -9.71
N ILE A 337 -18.89 -2.50 -10.14
CA ILE A 337 -20.19 -2.99 -9.64
C ILE A 337 -20.39 -4.47 -10.01
N ASP A 338 -20.12 -4.85 -11.25
CA ASP A 338 -20.28 -6.22 -11.73
C ASP A 338 -19.28 -7.17 -11.05
N GLN A 339 -18.04 -6.75 -10.82
CA GLN A 339 -17.07 -7.51 -10.04
C GLN A 339 -17.50 -7.64 -8.56
N ALA A 340 -18.14 -6.63 -7.98
CA ALA A 340 -18.72 -6.74 -6.64
C ALA A 340 -19.88 -7.75 -6.58
N ARG A 341 -20.67 -7.86 -7.66
CA ARG A 341 -21.73 -8.89 -7.79
C ARG A 341 -21.12 -10.28 -7.88
N ALA A 342 -20.16 -10.48 -8.80
CA ALA A 342 -19.47 -11.77 -8.96
C ALA A 342 -18.77 -12.20 -7.66
N TRP A 343 -18.16 -11.26 -6.93
CA TRP A 343 -17.54 -11.52 -5.63
C TRP A 343 -18.58 -11.94 -4.58
N ALA A 344 -19.74 -11.29 -4.54
CA ALA A 344 -20.82 -11.66 -3.63
C ALA A 344 -21.41 -13.05 -3.96
N ASP A 345 -21.61 -13.34 -5.25
CA ASP A 345 -22.10 -14.64 -5.73
C ASP A 345 -21.11 -15.78 -5.41
N ALA A 346 -19.80 -15.48 -5.36
CA ALA A 346 -18.77 -16.40 -4.93
C ALA A 346 -18.69 -16.62 -3.40
N GLY A 347 -19.62 -16.06 -2.63
CA GLY A 347 -19.72 -16.21 -1.18
C GLY A 347 -19.14 -15.05 -0.36
N GLY A 348 -18.80 -13.92 -0.99
CA GLY A 348 -18.40 -12.71 -0.30
C GLY A 348 -19.56 -12.03 0.44
N THR A 349 -19.37 -11.63 1.70
CA THR A 349 -20.49 -11.22 2.58
C THR A 349 -20.49 -9.76 3.03
N ASN A 350 -19.35 -9.11 3.19
CA ASN A 350 -19.28 -7.78 3.78
C ASN A 350 -18.37 -6.81 3.02
N LEU A 351 -18.61 -5.51 3.20
CA LEU A 351 -17.92 -4.45 2.45
C LEU A 351 -16.43 -4.36 2.78
N ARG A 352 -16.01 -4.67 4.03
CA ARG A 352 -14.60 -4.62 4.43
C ARG A 352 -13.78 -5.65 3.64
N ASP A 353 -14.28 -6.87 3.54
CA ASP A 353 -13.62 -7.94 2.79
C ASP A 353 -13.61 -7.66 1.29
N TYR A 354 -14.69 -7.09 0.75
CA TYR A 354 -14.70 -6.62 -0.63
C TYR A 354 -13.64 -5.55 -0.88
N LEU A 355 -13.51 -4.53 -0.01
CA LEU A 355 -12.49 -3.50 -0.16
C LEU A 355 -11.07 -4.06 -0.05
N ALA A 356 -10.83 -5.03 0.85
CA ALA A 356 -9.56 -5.74 0.93
C ALA A 356 -9.27 -6.52 -0.36
N TRP A 357 -10.27 -7.22 -0.90
CA TRP A 357 -10.17 -7.91 -2.17
C TRP A 357 -9.91 -6.95 -3.34
N ALA A 358 -10.64 -5.83 -3.44
CA ALA A 358 -10.49 -4.82 -4.49
C ALA A 358 -9.10 -4.18 -4.46
N ARG A 359 -8.54 -3.91 -3.26
CA ARG A 359 -7.15 -3.46 -3.09
C ARG A 359 -6.16 -4.49 -3.63
N LEU A 360 -6.39 -5.78 -3.39
CA LEU A 360 -5.56 -6.84 -3.94
C LEU A 360 -5.67 -6.93 -5.47
N GLN A 361 -6.85 -6.66 -6.05
CA GLN A 361 -7.04 -6.62 -7.51
C GLN A 361 -6.33 -5.43 -8.15
N GLY A 362 -6.27 -4.28 -7.47
CA GLY A 362 -5.52 -3.11 -7.91
C GLY A 362 -4.01 -3.19 -7.70
N ALA A 363 -3.51 -4.17 -6.93
CA ALA A 363 -2.09 -4.35 -6.69
C ALA A 363 -1.36 -4.88 -7.93
N ASP A 364 -0.08 -4.49 -8.10
CA ASP A 364 0.66 -4.78 -9.34
C ASP A 364 0.78 -6.27 -9.68
N ASN A 365 0.75 -7.12 -8.65
CA ASN A 365 0.86 -8.58 -8.69
C ASN A 365 -0.49 -9.31 -8.57
N ALA A 366 -1.63 -8.62 -8.75
CA ALA A 366 -2.95 -9.22 -8.72
C ALA A 366 -3.00 -10.43 -9.67
N ARG A 367 -3.18 -11.62 -9.09
CA ARG A 367 -3.01 -12.93 -9.75
C ARG A 367 -4.14 -13.29 -10.73
N VAL A 368 -5.07 -12.38 -10.97
CA VAL A 368 -6.23 -12.60 -11.83
C VAL A 368 -6.11 -11.72 -13.06
N THR A 369 -5.54 -12.31 -14.12
CA THR A 369 -5.62 -11.73 -15.46
C THR A 369 -7.01 -12.07 -16.00
N GLU A 370 -7.99 -11.26 -15.63
CA GLU A 370 -9.25 -11.23 -16.37
C GLU A 370 -9.07 -10.25 -17.52
N THR A 371 -8.98 -10.81 -18.73
CA THR A 371 -9.12 -10.04 -19.96
C THR A 371 -10.57 -9.58 -20.01
N ILE A 372 -10.79 -8.28 -19.85
CA ILE A 372 -12.10 -7.68 -20.10
C ILE A 372 -12.42 -8.03 -21.56
N LEU A 373 -13.55 -8.69 -21.83
CA LEU A 373 -13.91 -9.04 -23.20
C LEU A 373 -13.86 -7.78 -24.07
N PRO A 374 -13.24 -7.86 -25.26
CA PRO A 374 -13.29 -6.76 -26.21
C PRO A 374 -14.75 -6.58 -26.62
N GLU A 375 -15.29 -5.41 -26.31
CA GLU A 375 -16.54 -4.94 -26.89
C GLU A 375 -16.15 -4.27 -28.20
N THR A 376 -16.67 -4.79 -29.31
CA THR A 376 -16.31 -4.43 -30.68
C THR A 376 -16.82 -3.06 -31.12
N ASP A 377 -17.57 -2.37 -30.27
CA ASP A 377 -18.36 -1.19 -30.62
C ASP A 377 -17.64 0.13 -30.29
N ASP A 378 -16.38 0.08 -29.87
CA ASP A 378 -15.57 1.23 -29.45
C ASP A 378 -14.21 1.26 -30.17
N ASP A 379 -14.10 2.09 -31.22
CA ASP A 379 -12.87 2.25 -32.02
C ASP A 379 -11.84 3.10 -31.25
N SER A 380 -10.99 2.43 -30.47
CA SER A 380 -9.98 3.06 -29.61
C SER A 380 -8.67 2.26 -29.57
N VAL A 381 -7.56 2.94 -29.28
CA VAL A 381 -6.24 2.30 -29.10
C VAL A 381 -6.25 1.43 -27.85
N ARG A 382 -5.79 0.19 -27.95
CA ARG A 382 -5.85 -0.77 -26.83
C ARG A 382 -4.53 -0.78 -26.08
N ILE A 383 -4.53 -0.49 -24.78
CA ILE A 383 -3.35 -0.55 -23.92
C ILE A 383 -3.44 -1.83 -23.08
N LEU A 384 -2.49 -2.75 -23.26
CA LEU A 384 -2.43 -4.03 -22.56
C LEU A 384 -1.06 -4.25 -21.91
N THR A 385 -1.02 -5.09 -20.88
CA THR A 385 0.26 -5.65 -20.46
C THR A 385 0.72 -6.73 -21.43
N VAL A 386 2.03 -6.91 -21.58
CA VAL A 386 2.58 -7.98 -22.46
C VAL A 386 2.04 -9.36 -22.08
N HIS A 387 1.85 -9.63 -20.77
CA HIS A 387 1.25 -10.87 -20.28
C HIS A 387 -0.19 -11.05 -20.78
N ALA A 388 -1.01 -10.00 -20.70
CA ALA A 388 -2.40 -10.03 -21.16
C ALA A 388 -2.52 -10.18 -22.69
N ALA A 389 -1.51 -9.72 -23.44
CA ALA A 389 -1.45 -9.87 -24.89
C ALA A 389 -1.03 -11.26 -25.36
N LYS A 390 -0.56 -12.15 -24.48
CA LYS A 390 -0.13 -13.50 -24.87
C LYS A 390 -1.31 -14.30 -25.42
N GLY A 391 -1.15 -14.78 -26.66
CA GLY A 391 -2.20 -15.50 -27.39
C GLY A 391 -3.05 -14.60 -28.29
N LEU A 392 -3.02 -13.28 -28.07
CA LEU A 392 -3.62 -12.30 -28.98
C LEU A 392 -2.63 -11.92 -30.09
N GLU A 393 -3.15 -11.20 -31.08
CA GLU A 393 -2.39 -10.61 -32.18
C GLU A 393 -3.08 -9.33 -32.65
N PHE A 394 -2.30 -8.37 -33.12
CA PHE A 394 -2.78 -7.05 -33.52
C PHE A 394 -2.11 -6.63 -34.83
N PRO A 395 -2.83 -5.96 -35.75
CA PRO A 395 -2.25 -5.39 -36.95
C PRO A 395 -1.06 -4.47 -36.66
N VAL A 396 -1.23 -3.56 -35.70
CA VAL A 396 -0.18 -2.62 -35.27
C VAL A 396 0.11 -2.82 -33.79
N VAL A 397 1.38 -3.02 -33.44
CA VAL A 397 1.84 -3.14 -32.05
C VAL A 397 2.87 -2.07 -31.74
N VAL A 398 2.67 -1.35 -30.64
CA VAL A 398 3.61 -0.36 -30.11
C VAL A 398 4.12 -0.82 -28.74
N LEU A 399 5.43 -1.05 -28.62
CA LEU A 399 6.07 -1.43 -27.36
C LEU A 399 6.56 -0.19 -26.63
N SER A 400 6.09 0.02 -25.40
CA SER A 400 6.41 1.19 -24.56
C SER A 400 6.76 0.77 -23.13
N GLY A 401 7.50 1.60 -22.41
CA GLY A 401 7.87 1.37 -21.01
C GLY A 401 9.06 0.42 -20.84
N MET A 402 9.93 0.31 -21.85
CA MET A 402 11.11 -0.58 -21.86
C MET A 402 12.20 -0.15 -20.85
N THR A 403 12.00 0.97 -20.18
CA THR A 403 12.85 1.49 -19.10
C THR A 403 12.46 0.99 -17.71
N ALA A 404 11.26 0.41 -17.56
CA ALA A 404 10.76 -0.05 -16.27
C ALA A 404 11.51 -1.30 -15.79
N ARG A 405 11.92 -1.30 -14.51
CA ARG A 405 12.43 -2.50 -13.84
C ARG A 405 11.26 -3.27 -13.25
N LEU A 406 11.05 -4.49 -13.70
CA LEU A 406 10.16 -5.46 -13.05
C LEU A 406 10.98 -6.28 -12.07
N SER A 407 10.81 -6.10 -10.76
CA SER A 407 11.40 -7.00 -9.76
C SER A 407 10.34 -7.35 -8.74
N ALA A 408 9.99 -8.63 -8.71
CA ALA A 408 9.29 -9.24 -7.59
C ALA A 408 9.97 -10.58 -7.37
N PRO A 409 10.85 -10.71 -6.36
CA PRO A 409 11.54 -11.96 -6.11
C PRO A 409 10.52 -13.08 -5.88
N ALA A 410 10.75 -14.24 -6.50
CA ALA A 410 10.02 -15.45 -6.14
C ALA A 410 10.52 -15.88 -4.75
N PRO A 411 9.72 -15.84 -3.67
CA PRO A 411 10.26 -15.98 -2.32
C PRO A 411 10.57 -17.43 -1.95
N PHE A 412 10.90 -18.29 -2.92
CA PHE A 412 11.16 -19.70 -2.72
C PHE A 412 12.32 -20.16 -3.61
N ASP A 413 13.17 -21.03 -3.07
CA ASP A 413 14.22 -21.69 -3.84
C ASP A 413 13.67 -22.93 -4.61
N ALA A 414 14.57 -23.62 -5.33
CA ALA A 414 14.23 -24.82 -6.09
C ALA A 414 13.76 -26.01 -5.22
N SER A 415 14.08 -26.02 -3.92
CA SER A 415 13.61 -27.03 -2.97
C SER A 415 12.19 -26.73 -2.46
N GLY A 416 11.71 -25.50 -2.70
CA GLY A 416 10.43 -24.99 -2.23
C GLY A 416 10.51 -24.36 -0.84
N GLU A 417 11.71 -24.14 -0.31
CA GLU A 417 11.92 -23.44 0.96
C GLU A 417 11.85 -21.92 0.76
N PRO A 418 11.24 -21.18 1.71
CA PRO A 418 11.11 -19.75 1.59
C PRO A 418 12.48 -19.07 1.72
N VAL A 419 12.78 -18.16 0.78
CA VAL A 419 14.00 -17.35 0.76
C VAL A 419 13.62 -15.90 1.09
N VAL A 420 14.16 -15.37 2.18
CA VAL A 420 13.73 -14.07 2.70
C VAL A 420 14.94 -13.25 3.11
N ARG A 421 14.92 -11.97 2.74
CA ARG A 421 15.78 -10.94 3.34
C ARG A 421 14.93 -9.85 3.97
N LEU A 422 15.11 -9.64 5.26
CA LEU A 422 14.45 -8.60 6.05
C LEU A 422 15.39 -7.40 6.21
N ARG A 423 14.85 -6.28 6.70
CA ARG A 423 15.66 -5.13 7.09
C ARG A 423 16.57 -5.50 8.27
N GLY A 424 17.73 -4.85 8.37
CA GLY A 424 18.72 -5.13 9.44
C GLY A 424 19.71 -6.26 9.13
N GLY A 425 19.76 -6.75 7.89
CA GLY A 425 20.74 -7.77 7.47
C GLY A 425 20.36 -9.21 7.84
N ILE A 426 19.12 -9.44 8.27
CA ILE A 426 18.59 -10.78 8.54
C ILE A 426 18.17 -11.41 7.22
N GLU A 427 18.84 -12.48 6.81
CA GLU A 427 18.54 -13.23 5.60
C GLU A 427 18.57 -14.74 5.85
N SER A 428 17.87 -15.50 5.00
CA SER A 428 17.93 -16.96 5.04
C SER A 428 19.29 -17.47 4.57
N GLU A 429 19.71 -18.63 5.10
CA GLU A 429 21.03 -19.24 4.81
C GLU A 429 21.30 -19.42 3.31
N ASN A 430 20.26 -19.72 2.53
CA ASN A 430 20.32 -19.93 1.08
C ASN A 430 20.20 -18.64 0.24
N TYR A 431 20.03 -17.46 0.85
CA TYR A 431 19.73 -16.21 0.14
C TYR A 431 20.85 -15.81 -0.85
N GLU A 432 22.11 -15.85 -0.41
CA GLU A 432 23.25 -15.44 -1.24
C GLU A 432 23.51 -16.38 -2.43
N ALA A 433 23.21 -17.68 -2.28
CA ALA A 433 23.29 -18.63 -3.38
C ALA A 433 22.08 -18.52 -4.34
N TRP A 434 20.90 -18.21 -3.80
CA TRP A 434 19.65 -18.11 -4.54
C TRP A 434 19.55 -16.82 -5.39
N LYS A 435 19.96 -15.68 -4.83
CA LYS A 435 19.75 -14.36 -5.44
C LYS A 435 20.34 -14.23 -6.85
N PRO A 436 21.59 -14.64 -7.14
CA PRO A 436 22.13 -14.57 -8.50
C PRO A 436 21.37 -15.43 -9.51
N ILE A 437 20.89 -16.60 -9.08
CA ILE A 437 20.07 -17.50 -9.91
C ILE A 437 18.73 -16.85 -10.22
N ASP A 438 18.08 -16.27 -9.21
CA ASP A 438 16.80 -15.58 -9.39
C ASP A 438 16.92 -14.38 -10.32
N GLU A 439 17.96 -13.54 -10.13
CA GLU A 439 18.26 -12.39 -10.98
C GLU A 439 18.52 -12.80 -12.44
N GLN A 440 19.24 -13.91 -12.65
CA GLN A 440 19.50 -14.44 -13.99
C GLN A 440 18.22 -14.98 -14.64
N MET A 441 17.44 -15.78 -13.91
CA MET A 441 16.18 -16.33 -14.42
C MET A 441 15.17 -15.21 -14.75
N ASP A 442 15.12 -14.15 -13.93
CA ASP A 442 14.33 -12.95 -14.20
C ASP A 442 14.81 -12.22 -15.47
N ALA A 443 16.12 -12.08 -15.65
CA ALA A 443 16.67 -11.48 -16.87
C ALA A 443 16.26 -12.29 -18.12
N HIS A 444 16.36 -13.61 -18.08
CA HIS A 444 15.94 -14.51 -19.17
C HIS A 444 14.42 -14.50 -19.41
N GLU A 445 13.60 -14.40 -18.36
CA GLU A 445 12.16 -14.21 -18.51
C GLU A 445 11.83 -12.86 -19.16
N ARG A 446 12.53 -11.78 -18.81
CA ARG A 446 12.34 -10.47 -19.44
C ARG A 446 12.64 -10.52 -20.94
N LEU A 447 13.69 -11.21 -21.37
CA LEU A 447 13.99 -11.37 -22.80
C LEU A 447 12.87 -12.12 -23.55
N ARG A 448 12.34 -13.19 -22.95
CA ARG A 448 11.18 -13.92 -23.49
C ARG A 448 9.91 -13.07 -23.50
N LEU A 449 9.71 -12.21 -22.49
CA LEU A 449 8.61 -11.27 -22.44
C LEU A 449 8.68 -10.29 -23.62
N LEU A 450 9.86 -9.74 -23.90
CA LEU A 450 10.08 -8.90 -25.09
C LEU A 450 9.82 -9.66 -26.39
N TYR A 451 10.28 -10.91 -26.49
CA TYR A 451 10.02 -11.76 -27.66
C TYR A 451 8.52 -11.97 -27.89
N VAL A 452 7.77 -12.28 -26.82
CA VAL A 452 6.31 -12.39 -26.88
C VAL A 452 5.69 -11.09 -27.37
N ALA A 453 6.13 -9.94 -26.85
CA ALA A 453 5.61 -8.62 -27.21
C ALA A 453 5.82 -8.31 -28.70
N CYS A 454 7.05 -8.47 -29.21
CA CYS A 454 7.37 -8.22 -30.62
C CYS A 454 6.59 -9.14 -31.57
N THR A 455 6.40 -10.41 -31.19
CA THR A 455 5.67 -11.40 -32.00
C THR A 455 4.14 -11.26 -31.95
N ARG A 456 3.60 -10.25 -31.25
CA ARG A 456 2.17 -9.91 -31.31
C ARG A 456 1.80 -9.12 -32.57
N ALA A 457 2.77 -8.47 -33.21
CA ALA A 457 2.56 -7.64 -34.39
C ALA A 457 2.28 -8.50 -35.63
N ARG A 458 1.27 -8.12 -36.41
CA ARG A 458 0.98 -8.70 -37.71
C ARG A 458 1.63 -7.91 -38.85
N ASP A 459 1.38 -6.61 -38.91
CA ASP A 459 1.73 -5.77 -40.09
C ASP A 459 2.77 -4.71 -39.75
N HIS A 460 2.65 -4.09 -38.57
CA HIS A 460 3.56 -3.03 -38.11
C HIS A 460 4.00 -3.23 -36.66
N LEU A 461 5.30 -3.12 -36.41
CA LEU A 461 5.91 -3.15 -35.09
C LEU A 461 6.63 -1.82 -34.80
N VAL A 462 6.25 -1.15 -33.71
CA VAL A 462 6.92 0.07 -33.22
C VAL A 462 7.55 -0.25 -31.87
N VAL A 463 8.85 0.01 -31.72
CA VAL A 463 9.62 -0.32 -30.51
C VAL A 463 10.27 0.94 -29.93
N SER A 464 9.94 1.26 -28.68
CA SER A 464 10.60 2.34 -27.95
C SER A 464 11.92 1.88 -27.32
N LEU A 465 13.01 2.57 -27.66
CA LEU A 465 14.35 2.41 -27.08
C LEU A 465 14.79 3.62 -26.25
N HIS A 466 13.84 4.45 -25.81
CA HIS A 466 14.11 5.60 -24.95
C HIS A 466 14.93 5.17 -23.74
N ARG A 467 16.13 5.75 -23.61
CA ARG A 467 17.05 5.45 -22.53
C ARG A 467 17.89 6.68 -22.22
N ARG A 468 18.31 6.79 -20.97
CA ARG A 468 19.22 7.85 -20.53
C ARG A 468 20.64 7.54 -21.01
N ASP A 469 21.36 8.57 -21.44
CA ASP A 469 22.80 8.50 -21.65
C ASP A 469 23.52 8.35 -20.29
N PRO A 470 24.29 7.27 -20.06
CA PRO A 470 25.08 7.12 -18.83
C PRO A 470 26.18 8.18 -18.68
N GLY A 471 26.58 8.88 -19.74
CA GLY A 471 27.75 9.77 -19.72
C GLY A 471 29.07 9.01 -19.51
N GLU A 472 30.18 9.73 -19.36
CA GLU A 472 31.53 9.13 -19.30
C GLU A 472 31.80 8.28 -18.04
N THR A 473 31.06 8.51 -16.94
CA THR A 473 31.28 7.88 -15.63
C THR A 473 30.08 7.10 -15.09
N GLY A 474 28.96 7.06 -15.81
CA GLY A 474 27.76 6.34 -15.38
C GLY A 474 27.75 4.88 -15.81
N SER A 475 27.14 4.03 -14.99
CA SER A 475 26.89 2.63 -15.36
C SER A 475 25.61 2.51 -16.19
N LYS A 476 25.64 1.70 -17.25
CA LYS A 476 24.45 1.36 -18.04
C LYS A 476 23.39 0.72 -17.12
N VAL A 477 22.17 1.26 -17.15
CA VAL A 477 21.06 0.63 -16.45
C VAL A 477 20.62 -0.60 -17.22
N ASN A 478 20.70 -1.78 -16.58
CA ASN A 478 20.18 -3.02 -17.14
C ASN A 478 18.66 -2.90 -17.35
N SER A 479 18.24 -2.69 -18.59
CA SER A 479 16.87 -2.42 -19.02
C SER A 479 16.63 -3.01 -20.40
N ALA A 480 15.36 -3.27 -20.74
CA ALA A 480 14.99 -3.82 -22.03
C ALA A 480 15.41 -2.91 -23.20
N ALA A 481 15.33 -1.58 -23.02
CA ALA A 481 15.78 -0.62 -24.02
C ALA A 481 17.29 -0.74 -24.31
N TRP A 482 18.13 -0.96 -23.29
CA TRP A 482 19.57 -1.19 -23.48
C TRP A 482 19.85 -2.54 -24.13
N ALA A 483 19.18 -3.61 -23.72
CA ALA A 483 19.35 -4.94 -24.32
C ALA A 483 19.03 -4.92 -25.83
N LEU A 484 17.89 -4.34 -26.22
CA LEU A 484 17.51 -4.20 -27.62
C LEU A 484 18.49 -3.32 -28.41
N ALA A 485 18.95 -2.21 -27.83
CA ALA A 485 19.91 -1.32 -28.49
C ALA A 485 21.26 -2.01 -28.71
N ASP A 486 21.79 -2.73 -27.70
CA ASP A 486 23.06 -3.45 -27.79
C ASP A 486 22.98 -4.64 -28.77
N ALA A 487 21.79 -5.25 -28.94
CA ALA A 487 21.51 -6.26 -29.97
C ALA A 487 21.25 -5.68 -31.38
N GLY A 488 21.50 -4.39 -31.59
CA GLY A 488 21.41 -3.76 -32.92
C GLY A 488 19.99 -3.51 -33.43
N ALA A 489 18.98 -3.43 -32.55
CA ALA A 489 17.57 -3.23 -32.92
C ALA A 489 17.32 -2.06 -33.88
N ALA A 490 18.08 -0.97 -33.76
CA ALA A 490 17.97 0.19 -34.65
C ALA A 490 18.57 -0.03 -36.05
N GLY A 491 19.56 -0.94 -36.18
CA GLY A 491 20.26 -1.22 -37.43
C GLY A 491 19.72 -2.42 -38.22
N ALA A 492 18.84 -3.23 -37.63
CA ALA A 492 18.29 -4.46 -38.21
C ALA A 492 17.18 -4.21 -39.27
N GLY A 493 17.32 -3.19 -40.12
CA GLY A 493 16.32 -2.82 -41.13
C GLY A 493 15.12 -2.03 -40.59
N ALA A 494 15.20 -1.52 -39.36
CA ALA A 494 14.17 -0.68 -38.77
C ALA A 494 14.25 0.77 -39.28
N VAL A 495 13.09 1.42 -39.43
CA VAL A 495 13.04 2.86 -39.72
C VAL A 495 13.14 3.65 -38.42
N HIS A 496 13.99 4.68 -38.40
CA HIS A 496 14.10 5.59 -37.26
C HIS A 496 12.86 6.50 -37.20
N GLY A 497 12.13 6.48 -36.09
CA GLY A 497 10.88 7.25 -35.93
C GLY A 497 11.03 8.76 -36.16
N SER A 498 12.22 9.33 -35.90
CA SER A 498 12.50 10.74 -36.18
C SER A 498 12.26 11.17 -37.63
N THR A 499 12.16 10.22 -38.58
CA THR A 499 11.91 10.50 -40.00
C THR A 499 10.46 10.83 -40.35
N PHE A 500 9.48 10.49 -39.50
CA PHE A 500 8.05 10.73 -39.80
C PHE A 500 7.22 11.24 -38.61
N LEU A 501 7.82 11.36 -37.42
CA LEU A 501 7.20 11.94 -36.22
C LEU A 501 7.18 13.48 -36.23
N ALA A 502 7.48 14.13 -37.36
CA ALA A 502 7.46 15.59 -37.45
C ALA A 502 6.09 16.12 -36.98
N PRO A 503 6.05 17.04 -36.01
CA PRO A 503 4.82 17.71 -35.64
C PRO A 503 4.44 18.62 -36.81
N THR A 504 3.35 18.31 -37.48
CA THR A 504 2.63 19.32 -38.25
C THR A 504 1.74 20.04 -37.25
N ASP A 505 1.84 21.38 -37.19
CA ASP A 505 0.91 22.25 -36.46
C ASP A 505 -0.55 22.08 -36.94
N GLU A 506 -0.77 21.29 -37.98
CA GLU A 506 -2.07 20.94 -38.54
C GLU A 506 -2.40 19.47 -38.22
N GLY A 507 -3.49 19.26 -37.48
CA GLY A 507 -4.11 17.95 -37.32
C GLY A 507 -4.26 17.46 -35.88
N GLY A 508 -4.51 18.35 -34.91
CA GLY A 508 -5.29 17.91 -33.76
C GLY A 508 -6.64 17.40 -34.27
N VAL A 509 -7.04 16.20 -33.82
CA VAL A 509 -8.44 15.76 -33.94
C VAL A 509 -9.31 16.92 -33.47
N PRO A 510 -10.38 17.33 -34.19
CA PRO A 510 -11.21 18.43 -33.76
C PRO A 510 -11.62 18.17 -32.31
N ALA A 511 -11.09 18.98 -31.39
CA ALA A 511 -11.56 18.97 -30.02
C ALA A 511 -13.07 19.18 -30.13
N ASP A 512 -13.86 18.24 -29.58
CA ASP A 512 -15.28 18.45 -29.40
C ASP A 512 -15.44 19.87 -28.86
N GLY A 513 -16.12 20.74 -29.62
CA GLY A 513 -16.18 22.19 -29.43
C GLY A 513 -16.90 22.63 -28.16
N ARG A 514 -16.75 21.88 -27.07
CA ARG A 514 -17.19 22.23 -25.74
C ARG A 514 -16.29 23.36 -25.25
N PRO A 515 -16.83 24.56 -25.03
CA PRO A 515 -16.07 25.62 -24.39
C PRO A 515 -15.58 25.12 -23.04
N ALA A 516 -14.30 25.36 -22.74
CA ALA A 516 -13.79 25.17 -21.39
C ALA A 516 -14.72 25.95 -20.43
N PRO A 517 -15.18 25.33 -19.32
CA PRO A 517 -15.98 26.05 -18.35
C PRO A 517 -15.21 27.29 -17.91
N ALA A 518 -15.89 28.45 -17.94
CA ALA A 518 -15.30 29.70 -17.47
C ALA A 518 -14.80 29.50 -16.04
N GLU A 519 -13.53 29.80 -15.79
CA GLU A 519 -13.01 29.75 -14.42
C GLU A 519 -13.88 30.66 -13.54
N PRO A 520 -14.42 30.16 -12.42
CA PRO A 520 -15.18 31.00 -11.52
C PRO A 520 -14.27 32.15 -11.05
N PRO A 521 -14.84 33.36 -10.84
CA PRO A 521 -14.08 34.49 -10.34
C PRO A 521 -13.41 34.11 -9.01
N ARG A 522 -12.09 34.00 -9.03
CA ARG A 522 -11.31 33.74 -7.81
C ARG A 522 -11.25 35.03 -7.00
N ALA A 523 -11.50 34.92 -5.70
CA ALA A 523 -11.22 36.03 -4.79
C ALA A 523 -9.74 36.41 -4.90
N PRO A 524 -9.38 37.71 -4.82
CA PRO A 524 -7.98 38.12 -4.81
C PRO A 524 -7.25 37.41 -3.67
N LEU A 525 -6.09 36.83 -3.98
CA LEU A 525 -5.27 36.16 -2.98
C LEU A 525 -4.82 37.21 -1.94
N PRO A 526 -4.91 36.92 -0.64
CA PRO A 526 -4.42 37.82 0.41
C PRO A 526 -2.91 38.05 0.27
N GLU A 527 -2.41 39.13 0.87
CA GLU A 527 -0.98 39.39 0.88
C GLU A 527 -0.25 38.23 1.57
N ARG A 528 0.94 37.86 1.08
CA ARG A 528 1.68 36.69 1.59
C ARG A 528 1.94 36.75 3.10
N GLY A 529 2.08 37.95 3.67
CA GLY A 529 2.21 38.16 5.11
C GLY A 529 0.96 37.77 5.88
N GLU A 530 -0.20 38.27 5.45
CA GLU A 530 -1.52 37.95 6.03
C GLU A 530 -1.83 36.46 5.90
N TRP A 531 -1.58 35.85 4.73
CA TRP A 531 -1.78 34.42 4.53
C TRP A 531 -0.92 33.58 5.48
N LYS A 532 0.36 33.93 5.66
CA LYS A 532 1.24 33.21 6.60
C LYS A 532 0.75 33.33 8.04
N HIS A 533 0.34 34.53 8.44
CA HIS A 533 -0.18 34.78 9.78
C HIS A 533 -1.45 33.95 10.05
N GLU A 534 -2.40 33.96 9.12
CA GLU A 534 -3.63 33.19 9.25
C GLU A 534 -3.38 31.68 9.17
N ARG A 535 -2.46 31.23 8.30
CA ARG A 535 -2.00 29.83 8.28
C ARG A 535 -1.44 29.39 9.63
N ASP A 536 -0.51 30.17 10.19
CA ASP A 536 0.15 29.83 11.45
C ASP A 536 -0.84 29.83 12.61
N ARG A 537 -1.79 30.77 12.62
CA ARG A 537 -2.92 30.79 13.54
C ARG A 537 -3.80 29.54 13.40
N CYS A 538 -4.19 29.16 12.20
CA CYS A 538 -4.99 27.97 11.92
C CYS A 538 -4.28 26.68 12.32
N LEU A 539 -2.97 26.57 12.03
CA LEU A 539 -2.13 25.46 12.47
C LEU A 539 -2.03 25.39 13.99
N ALA A 540 -1.85 26.53 14.67
CA ALA A 540 -1.81 26.60 16.12
C ALA A 540 -3.14 26.16 16.75
N LEU A 541 -4.28 26.61 16.21
CA LEU A 541 -5.61 26.17 16.65
C LEU A 541 -5.83 24.67 16.43
N ALA A 542 -5.40 24.14 15.29
CA ALA A 542 -5.52 22.73 14.97
C ALA A 542 -4.58 21.82 15.77
N ALA A 543 -3.45 22.34 16.26
CA ALA A 543 -2.44 21.61 17.00
C ALA A 543 -2.79 21.40 18.49
N VAL A 544 -3.81 22.07 19.03
CA VAL A 544 -4.21 21.92 20.43
C VAL A 544 -4.76 20.51 20.68
N PRO A 545 -4.12 19.69 21.53
CA PRO A 545 -4.60 18.35 21.82
C PRO A 545 -5.91 18.41 22.61
N LEU A 546 -6.87 17.58 22.18
CA LEU A 546 -8.20 17.48 22.77
C LEU A 546 -8.22 16.73 24.10
N ALA A 547 -7.21 15.87 24.32
CA ALA A 547 -7.00 15.13 25.55
C ALA A 547 -5.63 15.51 26.13
N VAL A 548 -5.60 15.79 27.42
CA VAL A 548 -4.39 16.08 28.18
C VAL A 548 -4.25 15.00 29.24
N SER A 549 -3.07 14.41 29.37
CA SER A 549 -2.79 13.47 30.45
C SER A 549 -2.19 14.20 31.66
N PRO A 550 -2.47 13.75 32.89
CA PRO A 550 -1.84 14.29 34.10
C PRO A 550 -0.31 14.34 34.03
N THR A 551 0.32 13.35 33.39
CA THR A 551 1.78 13.31 33.21
C THR A 551 2.31 14.39 32.26
N ALA A 552 1.51 14.81 31.28
CA ALA A 552 1.90 15.89 30.36
C ALA A 552 1.97 17.25 31.05
N LEU A 553 1.21 17.47 32.14
CA LEU A 553 1.24 18.71 32.93
C LEU A 553 2.53 18.86 33.74
N SER A 554 3.20 17.76 34.07
CA SER A 554 4.50 17.77 34.77
C SER A 554 5.71 17.93 33.83
N ALA A 555 5.50 17.91 32.51
CA ALA A 555 6.56 17.98 31.50
C ALA A 555 6.73 19.39 30.88
N GLY A 556 6.26 20.44 31.56
CA GLY A 556 6.21 21.82 31.05
C GLY A 556 7.52 22.33 30.43
N ASP A 557 7.37 22.97 29.27
CA ASP A 557 8.31 23.77 28.48
C ASP A 557 9.82 23.68 28.83
N GLY A 558 10.53 22.80 28.12
CA GLY A 558 11.88 23.14 27.62
C GLY A 558 13.11 22.67 28.39
N GLU A 559 13.00 21.89 29.46
CA GLU A 559 14.18 21.24 30.06
C GLU A 559 14.19 19.73 29.80
N THR A 560 15.06 19.33 28.88
CA THR A 560 15.46 17.93 28.69
C THR A 560 15.87 17.33 30.03
N ALA A 561 15.19 16.26 30.43
CA ALA A 561 15.50 15.40 31.58
C ALA A 561 16.82 14.62 31.39
N ALA A 562 17.90 15.32 31.01
CA ALA A 562 19.20 14.75 30.65
C ALA A 562 20.28 14.93 31.74
N ASP A 563 20.05 15.74 32.79
CA ASP A 563 21.07 16.05 33.80
C ASP A 563 20.76 15.50 35.21
N ASP A 564 19.83 14.56 35.35
CA ASP A 564 19.65 13.81 36.61
C ASP A 564 20.24 12.38 36.45
N PRO A 565 21.38 12.06 37.10
CA PRO A 565 21.97 10.72 37.05
C PRO A 565 21.07 9.63 37.64
N GLY A 566 19.95 9.98 38.29
CA GLY A 566 18.91 9.05 38.74
C GLY A 566 17.95 8.57 37.64
N LEU A 567 18.02 9.12 36.42
CA LEU A 567 17.11 8.85 35.30
C LEU A 567 17.80 8.32 34.03
N ASP A 568 18.99 7.73 34.15
CA ASP A 568 19.67 7.07 33.02
C ASP A 568 18.76 5.98 32.42
N LYS A 569 18.18 6.28 31.25
CA LYS A 569 17.40 5.33 30.44
C LYS A 569 18.37 4.34 29.81
N ASP A 570 18.16 3.05 30.07
CA ASP A 570 18.91 1.99 29.40
C ASP A 570 18.65 2.06 27.87
N PRO A 571 19.64 1.82 26.99
CA PRO A 571 19.53 2.05 25.54
C PRO A 571 18.54 1.13 24.79
N ASP A 572 17.86 0.23 25.49
CA ASP A 572 17.02 -0.84 24.91
C ASP A 572 15.50 -0.51 24.93
N ASP A 573 15.12 0.70 25.34
CA ASP A 573 13.71 1.15 25.36
C ASP A 573 13.24 1.56 23.95
N SER A 574 12.72 0.60 23.19
CA SER A 574 12.00 0.84 21.94
C SER A 574 10.68 1.63 22.14
N GLU A 575 10.29 2.45 21.15
CA GLU A 575 9.03 3.23 21.19
C GLU A 575 7.81 2.31 21.40
N PRO A 576 6.96 2.58 22.41
CA PRO A 576 5.87 1.70 22.73
C PRO A 576 4.63 1.93 21.84
N PRO A 577 3.72 0.95 21.73
CA PRO A 577 2.57 1.01 20.83
C PRO A 577 1.55 2.10 21.21
N PRO A 578 0.73 2.60 20.26
CA PRO A 578 -0.08 3.82 20.42
C PRO A 578 -1.08 3.84 21.59
N TRP A 579 -1.51 2.67 22.09
CA TRP A 579 -2.46 2.53 23.21
C TRP A 579 -1.80 2.58 24.60
N SER A 580 -0.47 2.72 24.66
CA SER A 580 0.29 2.84 25.91
C SER A 580 0.59 4.30 26.30
N LYS A 581 0.07 5.27 25.55
CA LYS A 581 0.20 6.71 25.84
C LYS A 581 -0.40 7.01 27.22
N GLY A 582 0.44 7.47 28.15
CA GLY A 582 0.08 7.75 29.55
C GLY A 582 0.84 6.91 30.58
N ARG A 583 1.45 5.78 30.17
CA ARG A 583 2.29 4.93 31.05
C ARG A 583 3.77 5.29 30.89
N TYR A 584 4.15 6.50 31.29
CA TYR A 584 5.54 6.94 31.23
C TYR A 584 6.32 6.42 32.45
N GLY A 585 7.30 5.56 32.22
CA GLY A 585 8.20 5.02 33.25
C GLY A 585 9.20 4.03 32.65
N THR A 586 10.26 3.70 33.39
CA THR A 586 11.24 2.66 32.99
C THR A 586 10.55 1.30 32.83
N ALA A 587 11.11 0.37 32.05
CA ALA A 587 10.55 -0.99 31.91
C ALA A 587 10.41 -1.72 33.27
N VAL A 588 11.30 -1.43 34.23
CA VAL A 588 11.20 -1.89 35.62
C VAL A 588 10.00 -1.24 36.33
N GLY A 589 9.81 0.08 36.18
CA GLY A 589 8.68 0.80 36.73
C GLY A 589 7.34 0.24 36.23
N ARG A 590 7.18 0.06 34.92
CA ARG A 590 5.95 -0.53 34.35
C ARG A 590 5.69 -1.95 34.86
N ALA A 591 6.74 -2.76 35.01
CA ALA A 591 6.61 -4.09 35.61
C ALA A 591 6.15 -4.02 37.07
N VAL A 592 6.63 -3.05 37.86
CA VAL A 592 6.19 -2.83 39.25
C VAL A 592 4.72 -2.41 39.31
N HIS A 593 4.26 -1.46 38.49
CA HIS A 593 2.83 -1.08 38.43
C HIS A 593 1.96 -2.28 38.04
N GLY A 594 2.39 -3.06 37.04
CA GLY A 594 1.68 -4.29 36.65
C GLY A 594 1.61 -5.36 37.74
N VAL A 595 2.55 -5.38 38.69
CA VAL A 595 2.46 -6.25 39.88
C VAL A 595 1.45 -5.68 40.87
N LEU A 596 1.53 -4.37 41.17
CA LEU A 596 0.66 -3.70 42.13
C LEU A 596 -0.82 -3.68 41.69
N GLN A 597 -1.07 -3.73 40.39
CA GLN A 597 -2.40 -3.91 39.81
C GLN A 597 -3.09 -5.21 40.26
N ASP A 598 -2.33 -6.31 40.36
CA ASP A 598 -2.90 -7.65 40.54
C ASP A 598 -2.66 -8.25 41.93
N VAL A 599 -1.59 -7.84 42.63
CA VAL A 599 -1.19 -8.45 43.91
C VAL A 599 -2.20 -8.15 45.02
N ASP A 600 -2.43 -9.10 45.92
CA ASP A 600 -3.25 -8.86 47.11
C ASP A 600 -2.53 -7.89 48.05
N LEU A 601 -3.10 -6.69 48.27
CA LEU A 601 -2.51 -5.65 49.12
C LEU A 601 -2.44 -6.04 50.61
N ALA A 602 -3.31 -6.93 51.08
CA ALA A 602 -3.36 -7.35 52.49
C ALA A 602 -2.38 -8.48 52.79
N SER A 603 -2.31 -9.47 51.90
CA SER A 603 -1.53 -10.70 52.14
C SER A 603 -0.20 -10.74 51.37
N GLY A 604 -0.07 -9.96 50.29
CA GLY A 604 1.05 -10.07 49.35
C GLY A 604 1.10 -11.41 48.62
N SER A 605 0.01 -12.18 48.61
CA SER A 605 0.00 -13.53 48.06
C SER A 605 0.30 -13.54 46.55
N GLY A 606 1.17 -14.46 46.12
CA GLY A 606 1.56 -14.60 44.71
C GLY A 606 2.51 -13.54 44.17
N LEU A 607 3.07 -12.68 45.03
CA LEU A 607 3.96 -11.57 44.64
C LEU A 607 5.11 -12.01 43.72
N GLU A 608 5.84 -13.08 44.08
CA GLU A 608 7.00 -13.55 43.31
C GLU A 608 6.61 -14.06 41.91
N ALA A 609 5.46 -14.73 41.81
CA ALA A 609 4.96 -15.25 40.54
C ALA A 609 4.45 -14.11 39.64
N LEU A 610 3.76 -13.11 40.21
CA LEU A 610 3.31 -11.92 39.50
C LEU A 610 4.51 -11.09 39.01
N ALA A 611 5.52 -10.87 39.86
CA ALA A 611 6.73 -10.14 39.49
C ALA A 611 7.47 -10.81 38.33
N ALA A 612 7.61 -12.14 38.33
CA ALA A 612 8.22 -12.87 37.22
C ALA A 612 7.41 -12.70 35.91
N ARG A 613 6.08 -12.77 35.99
CA ARG A 613 5.19 -12.62 34.84
C ARG A 613 5.26 -11.21 34.24
N GLN A 614 5.19 -10.18 35.08
CA GLN A 614 5.21 -8.78 34.62
C GLN A 614 6.59 -8.35 34.15
N ALA A 615 7.67 -8.81 34.81
CA ALA A 615 9.03 -8.58 34.33
C ALA A 615 9.27 -9.22 32.96
N SER A 616 8.69 -10.40 32.69
CA SER A 616 8.73 -11.01 31.36
C SER A 616 7.93 -10.24 30.32
N ALA A 617 6.77 -9.70 30.68
CA ALA A 617 5.92 -8.94 29.75
C ALA A 617 6.56 -7.63 29.30
N GLU A 618 7.32 -6.98 30.19
CA GLU A 618 8.04 -5.72 29.94
C GLU A 618 9.48 -5.93 29.45
N GLY A 619 9.88 -7.17 29.14
CA GLY A 619 11.22 -7.49 28.59
C GLY A 619 12.38 -7.47 29.60
N VAL A 620 12.10 -7.31 30.90
CA VAL A 620 13.11 -7.17 31.98
C VAL A 620 13.22 -8.43 32.86
N SER A 621 13.10 -9.62 32.28
CA SER A 621 13.14 -10.90 33.01
C SER A 621 14.35 -11.07 33.95
N GLY A 622 15.52 -10.52 33.57
CA GLY A 622 16.74 -10.53 34.39
C GLY A 622 16.69 -9.64 35.65
N ARG A 623 15.68 -8.78 35.77
CA ARG A 623 15.46 -7.87 36.90
C ARG A 623 14.28 -8.27 37.79
N THR A 624 13.74 -9.49 37.64
CA THR A 624 12.61 -10.01 38.43
C THR A 624 12.79 -9.77 39.93
N ARG A 625 13.98 -10.01 40.48
CA ARG A 625 14.27 -9.78 41.90
C ARG A 625 14.05 -8.31 42.32
N ALA A 626 14.51 -7.36 41.51
CA ALA A 626 14.34 -5.94 41.80
C ALA A 626 12.86 -5.52 41.73
N VAL A 627 12.10 -6.05 40.76
CA VAL A 627 10.65 -5.82 40.67
C VAL A 627 9.93 -6.35 41.92
N THR A 628 10.28 -7.57 42.37
CA THR A 628 9.72 -8.16 43.59
C THR A 628 10.05 -7.33 44.84
N GLU A 629 11.28 -6.84 44.97
CA GLU A 629 11.72 -6.04 46.12
C GLU A 629 10.97 -4.70 46.18
N LEU A 630 10.83 -3.99 45.05
CA LEU A 630 10.09 -2.72 44.97
C LEU A 630 8.59 -2.90 45.26
N ALA A 631 7.96 -3.92 44.67
CA ALA A 631 6.55 -4.20 44.94
C ALA A 631 6.32 -4.63 46.40
N ARG A 632 7.27 -5.36 47.02
CA ARG A 632 7.21 -5.68 48.45
C ARG A 632 7.34 -4.42 49.32
N ALA A 633 8.19 -3.48 48.94
CA ALA A 633 8.32 -2.21 49.63
C ALA A 633 6.99 -1.42 49.61
N ALA A 634 6.31 -1.39 48.46
CA ALA A 634 5.00 -0.75 48.33
C ALA A 634 3.95 -1.38 49.26
N LEU A 635 3.92 -2.72 49.38
CA LEU A 635 3.00 -3.43 50.27
C LEU A 635 3.24 -3.14 51.77
N GLY A 636 4.45 -2.70 52.14
CA GLY A 636 4.79 -2.34 53.53
C GLY A 636 4.27 -0.98 53.99
N THR A 637 3.82 -0.14 53.05
CA THR A 637 3.42 1.26 53.31
C THR A 637 2.17 1.37 54.17
N GLY A 638 2.01 2.52 54.84
CA GLY A 638 0.79 2.91 55.55
C GLY A 638 -0.38 2.99 54.59
N VAL A 639 -0.23 3.66 53.45
CA VAL A 639 -1.29 3.76 52.44
C VAL A 639 -1.74 2.41 51.86
N ALA A 640 -0.85 1.43 51.67
CA ALA A 640 -1.26 0.09 51.24
C ALA A 640 -2.07 -0.65 52.32
N ARG A 641 -1.70 -0.49 53.59
CA ARG A 641 -2.45 -1.06 54.73
C ARG A 641 -3.81 -0.39 54.92
N GLU A 642 -3.87 0.93 54.79
CA GLU A 642 -5.13 1.71 54.85
C GLU A 642 -6.07 1.32 53.71
N ALA A 643 -5.55 1.20 52.48
CA ALA A 643 -6.32 0.75 51.32
C ALA A 643 -6.84 -0.68 51.51
N ALA A 644 -6.00 -1.61 51.97
CA ALA A 644 -6.39 -3.01 52.21
C ALA A 644 -7.52 -3.17 53.25
N ALA A 645 -7.66 -2.21 54.17
CA ALA A 645 -8.72 -2.18 55.17
C ALA A 645 -9.98 -1.41 54.72
N SER A 646 -9.99 -0.83 53.52
CA SER A 646 -11.02 0.09 53.03
C SER A 646 -11.56 -0.35 51.67
N GLU A 647 -12.55 0.35 51.14
CA GLU A 647 -12.95 0.21 49.73
C GLU A 647 -11.88 0.88 48.85
N TYR A 648 -11.26 0.13 47.93
CA TYR A 648 -10.17 0.60 47.09
C TYR A 648 -10.30 0.16 45.62
N TRP A 649 -9.67 0.93 44.73
CA TRP A 649 -9.61 0.74 43.29
C TRP A 649 -8.16 0.87 42.82
N ARG A 650 -7.76 0.04 41.86
CA ARG A 650 -6.40 0.02 41.30
C ARG A 650 -6.44 0.22 39.80
N GLU A 651 -5.45 0.90 39.25
CA GLU A 651 -5.39 1.24 37.81
C GLU A 651 -6.71 1.83 37.32
N LEU A 652 -7.26 2.76 38.12
CA LEU A 652 -8.56 3.36 37.88
C LEU A 652 -8.43 4.37 36.74
N PHE A 653 -9.01 4.06 35.58
CA PHE A 653 -9.13 5.03 34.50
C PHE A 653 -10.10 6.14 34.90
N VAL A 654 -9.64 7.38 34.83
CA VAL A 654 -10.46 8.56 35.08
C VAL A 654 -10.38 9.49 33.88
N ALA A 655 -11.53 10.02 33.47
CA ALA A 655 -11.62 11.02 32.41
C ALA A 655 -12.71 12.04 32.75
N ALA A 656 -12.36 13.32 32.73
CA ALA A 656 -13.26 14.41 33.07
C ALA A 656 -13.04 15.64 32.15
N PRO A 657 -14.11 16.30 31.69
CA PRO A 657 -13.98 17.51 30.89
C PRO A 657 -13.63 18.73 31.76
N PHE A 658 -12.65 19.52 31.32
CA PHE A 658 -12.31 20.82 31.89
C PHE A 658 -12.19 21.85 30.76
N GLY A 659 -13.18 22.74 30.66
CA GLY A 659 -13.32 23.63 29.50
C GLY A 659 -13.55 22.84 28.21
N ASP A 660 -12.81 23.16 27.14
CA ASP A 660 -12.87 22.49 25.84
C ASP A 660 -11.96 21.24 25.75
N ARG A 661 -11.26 20.86 26.83
CA ARG A 661 -10.32 19.73 26.87
C ARG A 661 -10.79 18.60 27.79
N LEU A 662 -10.37 17.38 27.47
CA LEU A 662 -10.56 16.20 28.30
C LEU A 662 -9.28 15.92 29.10
N LEU A 663 -9.37 15.88 30.43
CA LEU A 663 -8.30 15.34 31.27
C LEU A 663 -8.52 13.83 31.40
N GLU A 664 -7.55 13.02 30.98
CA GLU A 664 -7.65 11.56 31.07
C GLU A 664 -6.36 10.91 31.58
N GLY A 665 -6.48 9.89 32.44
CA GLY A 665 -5.34 9.18 32.99
C GLY A 665 -5.72 7.96 33.82
N TYR A 666 -4.72 7.24 34.29
CA TYR A 666 -4.88 6.08 35.18
C TYR A 666 -4.34 6.44 36.56
N ILE A 667 -5.17 6.28 37.58
CA ILE A 667 -4.77 6.40 38.98
C ILE A 667 -4.29 5.03 39.45
N ASP A 668 -3.07 4.94 39.98
CA ASP A 668 -2.49 3.66 40.38
C ASP A 668 -3.29 3.00 41.52
N LEU A 669 -3.60 3.77 42.57
CA LEU A 669 -4.44 3.32 43.68
C LEU A 669 -5.29 4.49 44.19
N ALA A 670 -6.59 4.25 44.35
CA ALA A 670 -7.51 5.14 45.05
C ALA A 670 -8.26 4.36 46.13
N TYR A 671 -8.52 4.95 47.28
CA TYR A 671 -9.33 4.31 48.32
C TYR A 671 -10.13 5.32 49.13
N ARG A 672 -11.16 4.82 49.82
CA ARG A 672 -12.03 5.62 50.68
C ARG A 672 -11.43 5.73 52.08
N GLY A 673 -10.86 6.89 52.41
CA GLY A 673 -10.33 7.21 53.74
C GLY A 673 -11.40 7.77 54.70
N ALA A 674 -11.00 8.11 55.93
CA ALA A 674 -11.90 8.63 56.95
C ALA A 674 -12.44 10.04 56.65
N GLU A 675 -11.66 10.87 55.95
CA GLU A 675 -11.99 12.28 55.66
C GLU A 675 -12.36 12.54 54.19
N GLY A 676 -12.29 11.51 53.33
CA GLY A 676 -12.57 11.61 51.89
C GLY A 676 -11.79 10.59 51.08
N LEU A 677 -11.79 10.75 49.75
CA LEU A 677 -11.00 9.89 48.86
C LEU A 677 -9.50 10.16 49.02
N VAL A 678 -8.70 9.11 48.93
CA VAL A 678 -7.23 9.20 48.93
C VAL A 678 -6.73 8.66 47.61
N VAL A 679 -5.87 9.43 46.94
CA VAL A 679 -5.22 9.06 45.69
C VAL A 679 -3.74 8.77 45.97
N VAL A 680 -3.24 7.66 45.43
CA VAL A 680 -1.86 7.21 45.59
C VAL A 680 -1.26 6.95 44.22
N ASP A 681 -0.06 7.47 43.99
CA ASP A 681 0.73 7.28 42.77
C ASP A 681 2.09 6.68 43.15
N TRP A 682 2.43 5.54 42.54
CA TRP A 682 3.67 4.81 42.81
C TRP A 682 4.77 5.38 41.91
N LYS A 683 5.92 5.72 42.51
CA LYS A 683 7.11 6.19 41.79
C LYS A 683 8.28 5.26 42.06
N THR A 684 9.03 4.88 41.03
CA THR A 684 10.22 4.02 41.16
C THR A 684 11.54 4.81 41.11
N ASP A 685 11.51 6.12 41.37
CA ASP A 685 12.67 7.01 41.27
C ASP A 685 13.46 7.04 42.59
N THR A 686 14.79 6.86 42.55
CA THR A 686 15.65 6.89 43.75
C THR A 686 15.70 8.29 44.40
N VAL A 687 15.46 8.39 45.70
CA VAL A 687 15.47 9.66 46.46
C VAL A 687 16.74 9.76 47.30
N ALA A 688 17.46 10.89 47.22
CA ALA A 688 18.64 11.16 48.04
C ALA A 688 18.34 12.18 49.15
N GLY A 689 17.89 11.71 50.32
CA GLY A 689 17.62 12.55 51.50
C GLY A 689 16.35 13.41 51.40
N ASP A 690 16.05 14.15 52.48
CA ASP A 690 14.80 14.92 52.63
C ASP A 690 14.69 16.07 51.61
N ASP A 691 15.78 16.78 51.31
CA ASP A 691 15.83 17.84 50.28
C ASP A 691 15.48 17.31 48.87
N GLY A 692 15.68 16.02 48.62
CA GLY A 692 15.31 15.35 47.36
C GLY A 692 13.83 15.00 47.26
N ILE A 693 13.10 14.87 48.37
CA ILE A 693 11.66 14.58 48.38
C ILE A 693 10.88 15.82 47.98
N ASP A 694 11.20 16.97 48.57
CA ASP A 694 10.51 18.24 48.29
C ASP A 694 10.65 18.67 46.82
N ALA A 695 11.85 18.50 46.24
CA ALA A 695 12.07 18.76 44.82
C ALA A 695 11.23 17.86 43.91
N LYS A 696 11.06 16.57 44.27
CA LYS A 696 10.22 15.63 43.52
C LYS A 696 8.74 15.88 43.71
N LEU A 697 8.29 16.21 44.92
CA LEU A 697 6.92 16.62 45.20
C LEU A 697 6.54 17.84 44.37
N ALA A 698 7.43 18.84 44.29
CA ALA A 698 7.20 20.02 43.45
C ALA A 698 7.02 19.66 41.96
N ARG A 699 7.83 18.71 41.44
CA ARG A 699 7.75 18.23 40.05
C ARG A 699 6.46 17.47 39.74
N TYR A 700 6.00 16.62 40.66
CA TYR A 700 4.80 15.80 40.46
C TYR A 700 3.51 16.48 40.95
N ARG A 701 3.59 17.66 41.57
CA ARG A 701 2.46 18.39 42.15
C ARG A 701 1.27 18.51 41.20
N LEU A 702 1.50 19.04 39.98
CA LEU A 702 0.42 19.23 39.01
C LEU A 702 -0.15 17.91 38.49
N GLN A 703 0.67 16.85 38.36
CA GLN A 703 0.19 15.52 37.99
C GLN A 703 -0.76 14.95 39.05
N GLY A 704 -0.36 14.97 40.33
CA GLY A 704 -1.20 14.47 41.42
C GLY A 704 -2.48 15.27 41.61
N ALA A 705 -2.37 16.59 41.51
CA ALA A 705 -3.52 17.49 41.56
C ALA A 705 -4.49 17.27 40.38
N ALA A 706 -3.98 16.95 39.19
CA ALA A 706 -4.81 16.63 38.04
C ALA A 706 -5.59 15.31 38.24
N TYR A 707 -4.98 14.28 38.83
CA TYR A 707 -5.70 13.06 39.20
C TYR A 707 -6.79 13.34 40.23
N ALA A 708 -6.49 14.13 41.25
CA ALA A 708 -7.49 14.54 42.24
C ALA A 708 -8.64 15.32 41.59
N ALA A 709 -8.34 16.31 40.74
CA ALA A 709 -9.33 17.09 40.02
C ALA A 709 -10.25 16.22 39.15
N ALA A 710 -9.68 15.30 38.38
CA ALA A 710 -10.44 14.40 37.52
C ALA A 710 -11.35 13.47 38.35
N LEU A 711 -10.84 12.93 39.45
CA LEU A 711 -11.60 12.04 40.32
C LEU A 711 -12.76 12.77 41.00
N GLU A 712 -12.51 13.97 41.56
CA GLU A 712 -13.55 14.83 42.16
C GLU A 712 -14.67 15.16 41.16
N ALA A 713 -14.29 15.47 39.91
CA ALA A 713 -15.25 15.82 38.87
C ALA A 713 -16.15 14.64 38.47
N VAL A 714 -15.62 13.41 38.50
CA VAL A 714 -16.38 12.20 38.15
C VAL A 714 -17.23 11.70 39.31
N THR A 715 -16.70 11.72 40.53
CA THR A 715 -17.38 11.13 41.71
C THR A 715 -18.25 12.13 42.47
N SER A 716 -18.04 13.44 42.27
CA SER A 716 -18.61 14.50 43.12
C SER A 716 -18.23 14.38 44.59
N GLU A 717 -17.15 13.65 44.91
CA GLU A 717 -16.60 13.49 46.25
C GLU A 717 -15.22 14.17 46.35
N PRO A 718 -14.90 14.91 47.42
CA PRO A 718 -13.60 15.56 47.58
C PRO A 718 -12.48 14.54 47.77
N VAL A 719 -11.31 14.84 47.20
CA VAL A 719 -10.08 14.09 47.47
C VAL A 719 -9.40 14.75 48.67
N ALA A 720 -9.32 14.02 49.78
CA ALA A 720 -8.75 14.50 51.03
C ALA A 720 -7.22 14.50 51.01
N ARG A 721 -6.60 13.49 50.38
CA ARG A 721 -5.15 13.29 50.37
C ARG A 721 -4.67 12.83 48.98
N MET A 722 -3.54 13.37 48.54
CA MET A 722 -2.78 12.87 47.40
C MET A 722 -1.40 12.47 47.90
N VAL A 723 -1.04 11.19 47.79
CA VAL A 723 0.20 10.64 48.33
C VAL A 723 1.04 10.08 47.19
N PHE A 724 2.28 10.54 47.08
CA PHE A 724 3.29 9.93 46.24
C PHE A 724 4.10 8.94 47.06
N VAL A 725 4.27 7.73 46.54
CA VAL A 725 5.08 6.70 47.20
C VAL A 725 6.31 6.43 46.37
N PHE A 726 7.46 6.86 46.87
CA PHE A 726 8.75 6.63 46.21
C PHE A 726 9.34 5.29 46.68
N LEU A 727 9.45 4.35 45.76
CA LEU A 727 9.93 3.00 45.96
C LEU A 727 11.42 2.92 45.61
N ASP A 728 12.23 2.49 46.57
CA ASP A 728 13.65 2.18 46.40
C ASP A 728 13.97 0.77 46.92
N ARG A 729 15.15 0.25 46.58
CA ARG A 729 15.65 -1.04 47.09
C ARG A 729 15.78 -1.09 48.61
N ASN A 730 15.88 0.06 49.27
CA ASN A 730 16.02 0.18 50.71
C ASN A 730 14.67 0.35 51.45
N GLY A 731 13.55 0.52 50.74
CA GLY A 731 12.23 0.74 51.34
C GLY A 731 11.33 1.65 50.50
N ALA A 732 10.24 2.11 51.12
CA ALA A 732 9.30 3.06 50.52
C ALA A 732 9.22 4.33 51.37
N VAL A 733 9.12 5.48 50.70
CA VAL A 733 8.93 6.79 51.32
C VAL A 733 7.58 7.35 50.88
N GLU A 734 6.71 7.62 51.84
CA GLU A 734 5.39 8.21 51.63
C GLU A 734 5.47 9.73 51.75
N ALA A 735 5.07 10.44 50.72
CA ALA A 735 5.12 11.90 50.66
C ALA A 735 3.74 12.44 50.28
N GLU A 736 3.08 13.12 51.21
CA GLU A 736 1.76 13.71 51.00
C GLU A 736 1.89 15.09 50.38
N LEU A 737 1.04 15.40 49.39
CA LEU A 737 1.09 16.68 48.70
C LEU A 737 0.49 17.80 49.57
N PRO A 738 1.28 18.82 49.96
CA PRO A 738 0.77 19.95 50.73
C PRO A 738 -0.16 20.83 49.87
N ASP A 739 -1.10 21.51 50.52
CA ASP A 739 -2.03 22.47 49.90
C ASP A 739 -2.78 21.92 48.66
N LEU A 740 -3.21 20.66 48.72
CA LEU A 740 -3.86 19.94 47.60
C LEU A 740 -4.96 20.75 46.89
N ARG A 741 -5.80 21.48 47.64
CA ARG A 741 -6.89 22.27 47.04
C ARG A 741 -6.39 23.36 46.09
N ALA A 742 -5.34 24.09 46.49
CA ALA A 742 -4.75 25.13 45.65
C ALA A 742 -4.10 24.51 44.40
N ALA A 743 -3.43 23.36 44.55
CA ALA A 743 -2.84 22.64 43.43
C ALA A 743 -3.91 22.09 42.46
N VAL A 744 -5.06 21.63 42.97
CA VAL A 744 -6.21 21.15 42.18
C VAL A 744 -6.80 22.28 41.34
N ASP A 745 -6.99 23.47 41.92
CA ASP A 745 -7.52 24.62 41.18
C ASP A 745 -6.54 25.08 40.07
N GLU A 746 -5.24 25.04 40.35
CA GLU A 746 -4.20 25.32 39.35
C GLU A 746 -4.17 24.28 38.23
N ALA A 747 -4.30 22.98 38.55
CA ALA A 747 -4.39 21.92 37.55
C ALA A 747 -5.64 22.07 36.67
N LYS A 748 -6.79 22.44 37.25
CA LYS A 748 -8.02 22.74 36.49
C LYS A 748 -7.81 23.89 35.51
N ALA A 749 -7.14 24.96 35.93
CA ALA A 749 -6.83 26.11 35.07
C ALA A 749 -5.86 25.75 33.93
N ALA A 750 -4.80 24.99 34.25
CA ALA A 750 -3.81 24.53 33.28
C ALA A 750 -4.42 23.64 32.20
N VAL A 751 -5.34 22.74 32.57
CA VAL A 751 -6.05 21.88 31.61
C VAL A 751 -7.05 22.68 30.78
N ALA A 752 -7.80 23.59 31.40
CA ALA A 752 -8.77 24.44 30.69
C ALA A 752 -8.12 25.39 29.68
N GLY A 753 -6.79 25.55 29.70
CA GLY A 753 -6.05 26.43 28.80
C GLY A 753 -6.23 27.92 29.14
N VAL A 754 -6.65 28.23 30.36
CA VAL A 754 -6.79 29.60 30.88
C VAL A 754 -5.50 29.93 31.63
N SER A 755 -4.44 30.23 30.89
CA SER A 755 -3.30 30.94 31.48
C SER A 755 -3.74 32.37 31.74
N GLY A 756 -3.59 32.84 32.98
CA GLY A 756 -3.79 34.26 33.34
C GLY A 756 -2.84 35.19 32.60
#